data_AF-A0A9P5ZF12-F1
#
_entry.id   AF-A0A9P5ZF12-F1
#
_cell.length_a   1.000
_cell.length_b   1.000
_cell.length_c   1.000
_cell.angle_alpha   90.00
_cell.angle_beta   90.00
_cell.angle_gamma   90.00
#
_symmetry.space_group_name_H-M   'P 1'
#
loop_
_entity.id
_entity.type
_entity.pdbx_description
1 polymer ?
#
loop_
_entity_poly.entity_id
_entity_poly.type
_entity_poly.pdbx_seq_one_letter_code
_entity_poly.pdbx_strand_id
1 'polypeptide(L)'
;MLFDDDLMESSKTVAISSWTEPYRGGAVKVLWQFLVDNLQPAGQAWRIGQMGERIPTTDPYAHYVSIVQSSGMGKSRAVDELAKTHFVIPINIRVAQSNGFPPSDPNVRFFLCNWSCEQHEIRNKCRAFLQALFEITADVLSGVKYRGKYPKAGENREYFTFDRRPDDTAEDIAAKFREHMSDGMTFGSQGVKRKYFFQAVLDKAEELLGLRRGVSHEIIAQKFVRLVQTIHGDAHDGSIHANEGPKVVIMFDEAHTMTTPMTDDSLGTSYTTFTELLQCLHVHRNLSLFTLFLSVTGRIGQLVSSRPGERSSPTIHPGNYSINRPFTTLGFDHLAIKLKFNGSDNLSDIVSDNHIAHYGRPMWGAMMNSQERNSSLTKKEIISFAAMKLICMQISCDPLDIEQKLACLSQRLPIGFKCPTYKALEQQLRQIEAHMRVCSKAGPGFESLVTASPSEPILSEAAYYLMEITNMDLASSFLKILGQFSLDQGDRGELIVLLMFTIARDKAVGPPAPFSPKTRWCFVADLLSQLFKCRQVVLEAKGQVVTSNSQDSCILDEDLQSTFRDSKVYFSHFIKIHESGCLGVNYLMKLLARGAGVLCANNFSGIDAVIPVLFEGTRLAVENVSAILLRITNNSMYGAESDSFLFEQMDPYDTGIFNEDHDMPIIRIVFALAADEPSLEIVHVSKSISGRKYTTYDIWTAGLSPTVFDVITASNVDVWAELLEATYDWKDVFTGASPEELALRKMLVPGLAQQANLLG
;
A
#
# COMPACT_ATOMS: atom_id res chain seq x y z
N MET A 1 -24.56 -11.70 -12.59
CA MET A 1 -25.51 -10.57 -12.59
C MET A 1 -26.57 -10.74 -11.50
N LEU A 2 -26.19 -11.09 -10.27
CA LEU A 2 -27.13 -11.14 -9.15
C LEU A 2 -26.42 -10.39 -8.02
N PHE A 3 -27.01 -9.30 -7.52
CA PHE A 3 -26.63 -8.48 -6.34
C PHE A 3 -25.74 -7.21 -6.52
N ASP A 4 -25.47 -6.74 -7.74
CA ASP A 4 -24.46 -5.67 -7.96
C ASP A 4 -24.91 -4.22 -7.65
N ASP A 5 -26.16 -3.85 -7.96
CA ASP A 5 -26.61 -2.44 -7.78
C ASP A 5 -26.82 -2.07 -6.31
N ASP A 6 -27.37 -2.99 -5.51
CA ASP A 6 -27.59 -2.78 -4.07
C ASP A 6 -26.26 -2.64 -3.31
N LEU A 7 -25.25 -3.44 -3.67
CA LEU A 7 -23.90 -3.39 -3.10
C LEU A 7 -23.21 -2.04 -3.41
N MET A 8 -23.34 -1.57 -4.65
CA MET A 8 -22.84 -0.26 -5.03
C MET A 8 -23.52 0.85 -4.23
N GLU A 9 -24.85 0.84 -4.10
CA GLU A 9 -25.58 1.90 -3.39
C GLU A 9 -25.30 1.89 -1.87
N SER A 10 -25.20 0.70 -1.28
CA SER A 10 -24.72 0.48 0.09
C SER A 10 -23.33 1.08 0.28
N SER A 11 -22.39 0.78 -0.62
CA SER A 11 -21.01 1.29 -0.55
C SER A 11 -20.93 2.83 -0.63
N LYS A 12 -21.80 3.48 -1.42
CA LYS A 12 -21.86 4.94 -1.53
C LYS A 12 -22.29 5.58 -0.22
N THR A 13 -23.33 5.01 0.41
CA THR A 13 -23.84 5.48 1.70
C THR A 13 -22.78 5.36 2.79
N VAL A 14 -22.11 4.19 2.83
CA VAL A 14 -21.02 3.93 3.78
C VAL A 14 -19.83 4.87 3.56
N ALA A 15 -19.51 5.21 2.30
CA ALA A 15 -18.43 6.14 2.00
C ALA A 15 -18.71 7.55 2.54
N ILE A 16 -19.93 8.09 2.36
CA ILE A 16 -20.32 9.39 2.95
C ILE A 16 -20.22 9.34 4.47
N SER A 17 -20.78 8.29 5.07
CA SER A 17 -20.87 8.23 6.52
C SER A 17 -19.51 7.98 7.18
N SER A 18 -18.62 7.21 6.55
CA SER A 18 -17.21 7.09 6.94
C SER A 18 -16.46 8.43 6.91
N TRP A 19 -16.89 9.37 6.05
CA TRP A 19 -16.36 10.73 6.04
C TRP A 19 -16.76 11.57 7.26
N THR A 20 -17.74 11.11 8.04
CA THR A 20 -18.14 11.78 9.30
C THR A 20 -17.48 11.15 10.53
N GLU A 21 -16.79 10.02 10.38
CA GLU A 21 -16.01 9.40 11.46
C GLU A 21 -14.95 10.37 11.99
N PRO A 22 -14.69 10.42 13.32
CA PRO A 22 -13.61 11.20 13.88
C PRO A 22 -12.26 10.82 13.26
N TYR A 23 -11.50 11.82 12.82
CA TYR A 23 -10.17 11.59 12.28
C TYR A 23 -9.21 11.06 13.37
N ARG A 24 -8.40 10.06 13.03
CA ARG A 24 -7.37 9.50 13.91
C ARG A 24 -6.01 9.45 13.20
N GLY A 25 -4.95 9.65 13.96
CA GLY A 25 -3.57 9.64 13.47
C GLY A 25 -2.93 11.02 13.39
N GLY A 26 -1.62 11.06 13.17
CA GLY A 26 -0.81 12.29 13.17
C GLY A 26 -0.54 12.90 11.78
N ALA A 27 -1.13 12.36 10.71
CA ALA A 27 -0.71 12.71 9.35
C ALA A 27 -0.99 14.17 8.97
N VAL A 28 -2.04 14.81 9.51
CA VAL A 28 -2.31 16.25 9.31
C VAL A 28 -1.16 17.11 9.82
N LYS A 29 -0.70 16.84 11.05
CA LYS A 29 0.43 17.56 11.66
C LYS A 29 1.71 17.38 10.84
N VAL A 30 1.99 16.13 10.42
CA VAL A 30 3.17 15.81 9.62
C VAL A 30 3.09 16.44 8.23
N LEU A 31 1.90 16.45 7.60
CA LEU A 31 1.67 17.13 6.32
C LEU A 31 1.93 18.63 6.46
N TRP A 32 1.38 19.28 7.47
CA TRP A 32 1.60 20.71 7.68
C TRP A 32 3.08 21.05 7.88
N GLN A 33 3.78 20.31 8.75
CA GLN A 33 5.22 20.49 8.93
C GLN A 33 5.98 20.30 7.62
N PHE A 34 5.59 19.32 6.81
CA PHE A 34 6.17 19.11 5.49
C PHE A 34 5.94 20.33 4.57
N LEU A 35 4.77 20.97 4.58
CA LEU A 35 4.53 22.18 3.79
C LEU A 35 5.40 23.35 4.27
N VAL A 36 5.52 23.55 5.58
CA VAL A 36 6.40 24.58 6.17
C VAL A 36 7.85 24.35 5.74
N ASP A 37 8.33 23.10 5.82
CA ASP A 37 9.71 22.76 5.47
C ASP A 37 10.02 22.97 3.99
N ASN A 38 9.02 22.91 3.11
CA ASN A 38 9.16 23.04 1.65
C ASN A 38 8.68 24.41 1.12
N LEU A 39 8.15 25.29 1.96
CA LEU A 39 7.81 26.67 1.61
C LEU A 39 9.01 27.57 1.96
N GLN A 40 9.84 27.83 0.97
CA GLN A 40 11.11 28.53 1.16
C GLN A 40 11.19 29.77 0.26
N PRO A 41 11.72 30.90 0.76
CA PRO A 41 12.01 32.06 -0.08
C PRO A 41 13.02 31.73 -1.18
N ALA A 42 12.87 32.37 -2.34
CA ALA A 42 13.82 32.22 -3.44
C ALA A 42 15.25 32.64 -3.02
N GLY A 43 16.24 31.87 -3.44
CA GLY A 43 17.66 32.08 -3.12
C GLY A 43 18.09 31.62 -1.73
N GLN A 44 17.18 31.01 -0.95
CA GLN A 44 17.44 30.52 0.40
C GLN A 44 17.07 29.04 0.56
N ALA A 45 17.10 28.23 -0.50
CA ALA A 45 16.60 26.87 -0.42
C ALA A 45 17.50 25.88 0.36
N TRP A 46 16.86 24.97 1.10
CA TRP A 46 17.50 23.85 1.80
C TRP A 46 16.68 22.57 1.68
N ARG A 47 17.31 21.42 1.93
CA ARG A 47 16.66 20.13 2.14
C ARG A 47 17.02 19.59 3.52
N ILE A 48 16.16 18.75 4.07
CA ILE A 48 16.44 18.05 5.33
C ILE A 48 17.25 16.79 5.03
N GLY A 49 18.44 16.69 5.62
CA GLY A 49 19.33 15.53 5.56
C GLY A 49 18.85 14.36 6.41
N GLN A 50 19.60 13.26 6.38
CA GLN A 50 19.22 12.03 7.09
C GLN A 50 19.21 12.19 8.62
N MET A 51 20.01 13.13 9.15
CA MET A 51 20.11 13.42 10.59
C MET A 51 19.25 14.63 11.00
N GLY A 52 18.38 15.12 10.10
CA GLY A 52 17.51 16.29 10.36
C GLY A 52 18.17 17.64 10.11
N GLU A 53 19.39 17.67 9.59
CA GLU A 53 20.16 18.88 9.30
C GLU A 53 19.66 19.61 8.03
N ARG A 54 19.75 20.94 8.01
CA ARG A 54 19.45 21.73 6.79
C ARG A 54 20.67 21.74 5.88
N ILE A 55 20.52 21.16 4.69
CA ILE A 55 21.55 21.12 3.64
C ILE A 55 21.14 22.09 2.53
N PRO A 56 21.95 23.11 2.18
CA PRO A 56 21.66 24.00 1.05
C PRO A 56 21.39 23.24 -0.25
N THR A 57 20.41 23.71 -1.02
CA THR A 57 20.01 23.10 -2.31
C THR A 57 19.59 24.16 -3.31
N THR A 58 19.35 23.78 -4.57
CA THR A 58 18.73 24.65 -5.57
C THR A 58 17.28 24.95 -5.23
N ASP A 59 16.82 26.16 -5.58
CA ASP A 59 15.44 26.59 -5.35
C ASP A 59 14.42 25.61 -5.93
N PRO A 60 13.26 25.39 -5.28
CA PRO A 60 12.19 24.61 -5.88
C PRO A 60 11.64 25.34 -7.10
N TYR A 61 11.23 24.58 -8.12
CA TYR A 61 10.60 25.17 -9.31
C TYR A 61 9.32 25.93 -8.95
N ALA A 62 8.45 25.33 -8.13
CA ALA A 62 7.29 26.01 -7.57
C ALA A 62 6.96 25.36 -6.21
N HIS A 63 6.20 26.05 -5.36
CA HIS A 63 5.73 25.52 -4.08
C HIS A 63 4.54 24.59 -4.29
N TYR A 64 4.86 23.33 -4.62
CA TYR A 64 3.87 22.27 -4.71
C TYR A 64 4.40 20.93 -4.21
N VAL A 65 3.48 20.02 -3.90
CA VAL A 65 3.80 18.62 -3.64
C VAL A 65 2.71 17.71 -4.17
N SER A 66 3.08 16.52 -4.64
CA SER A 66 2.14 15.44 -4.89
C SER A 66 1.92 14.59 -3.63
N ILE A 67 0.67 14.34 -3.25
CA ILE A 67 0.34 13.34 -2.23
C ILE A 67 0.05 12.04 -2.96
N VAL A 68 0.92 11.05 -2.80
CA VAL A 68 0.92 9.82 -3.60
C VAL A 68 0.72 8.64 -2.69
N GLN A 69 -0.44 8.00 -2.82
CA GLN A 69 -0.80 6.84 -2.04
C GLN A 69 -1.99 6.10 -2.67
N SER A 70 -2.15 4.81 -2.39
CA SER A 70 -3.31 4.05 -2.89
C SER A 70 -4.66 4.54 -2.34
N SER A 71 -5.74 4.06 -2.95
CA SER A 71 -7.11 4.35 -2.53
C SER A 71 -7.38 3.94 -1.08
N GLY A 72 -8.21 4.70 -0.36
CA GLY A 72 -8.59 4.39 1.03
C GLY A 72 -7.57 4.73 2.12
N MET A 73 -6.39 5.25 1.76
CA MET A 73 -5.34 5.64 2.73
C MET A 73 -5.58 7.03 3.37
N GLY A 74 -6.67 7.72 3.00
CA GLY A 74 -7.07 8.97 3.63
C GLY A 74 -6.44 10.24 3.06
N LYS A 75 -5.97 10.23 1.80
CA LYS A 75 -5.37 11.42 1.12
C LYS A 75 -6.26 12.66 1.23
N SER A 76 -7.45 12.59 0.62
CA SER A 76 -8.39 13.71 0.58
C SER A 76 -8.91 14.05 1.99
N ARG A 77 -9.05 13.04 2.86
CA ARG A 77 -9.48 13.25 4.24
C ARG A 77 -8.43 13.98 5.08
N ALA A 78 -7.14 13.69 4.92
CA ALA A 78 -6.08 14.40 5.62
C ALA A 78 -6.05 15.89 5.25
N VAL A 79 -6.30 16.23 3.98
CA VAL A 79 -6.37 17.64 3.54
C VAL A 79 -7.66 18.32 4.02
N ASP A 80 -8.80 17.61 4.00
CA ASP A 80 -10.05 18.12 4.58
C ASP A 80 -9.94 18.40 6.09
N GLU A 81 -9.19 17.58 6.82
CA GLU A 81 -8.91 17.80 8.24
C GLU A 81 -7.91 18.93 8.46
N LEU A 82 -6.90 19.09 7.59
CA LEU A 82 -6.03 20.26 7.58
C LEU A 82 -6.84 21.56 7.38
N ALA A 83 -7.85 21.51 6.51
CA ALA A 83 -8.71 22.63 6.17
C ALA A 83 -9.58 23.14 7.34
N LYS A 84 -9.65 22.40 8.47
CA LYS A 84 -10.30 22.87 9.70
C LYS A 84 -9.52 23.95 10.44
N THR A 85 -8.22 24.07 10.18
CA THR A 85 -7.32 25.00 10.88
C THR A 85 -6.52 25.88 9.93
N HIS A 86 -6.32 25.44 8.69
CA HIS A 86 -5.54 26.16 7.68
C HIS A 86 -6.40 26.44 6.45
N PHE A 87 -6.21 27.58 5.80
CA PHE A 87 -7.05 27.98 4.67
C PHE A 87 -6.73 27.16 3.41
N VAL A 88 -7.65 26.26 3.04
CA VAL A 88 -7.52 25.37 1.88
C VAL A 88 -8.66 25.60 0.90
N ILE A 89 -8.33 25.73 -0.40
CA ILE A 89 -9.30 25.74 -1.50
C ILE A 89 -9.31 24.36 -2.17
N PRO A 90 -10.31 23.50 -1.88
CA PRO A 90 -10.37 22.16 -2.45
C PRO A 90 -11.00 22.17 -3.84
N ILE A 91 -10.32 21.57 -4.81
CA ILE A 91 -10.76 21.37 -6.19
C ILE A 91 -10.65 19.88 -6.50
N ASN A 92 -11.70 19.25 -6.97
CA ASN A 92 -11.69 17.85 -7.38
C ASN A 92 -11.95 17.75 -8.89
N ILE A 93 -10.96 17.30 -9.66
CA ILE A 93 -11.04 17.22 -11.12
C ILE A 93 -11.16 15.78 -11.64
N ARG A 94 -11.74 14.90 -10.82
CA ARG A 94 -12.07 13.52 -11.18
C ARG A 94 -12.99 13.47 -12.40
N VAL A 95 -12.86 12.45 -13.25
CA VAL A 95 -13.81 12.19 -14.35
C VAL A 95 -15.21 11.94 -13.78
N ALA A 96 -16.22 12.67 -14.25
CA ALA A 96 -17.56 12.73 -13.66
C ALA A 96 -18.30 11.36 -13.55
N GLN A 97 -17.88 10.35 -14.32
CA GLN A 97 -18.47 9.00 -14.32
C GLN A 97 -17.74 8.00 -13.40
N SER A 98 -16.69 8.41 -12.70
CA SER A 98 -15.91 7.50 -11.85
C SER A 98 -16.39 7.48 -10.40
N ASN A 99 -16.39 6.29 -9.80
CA ASN A 99 -16.85 6.05 -8.44
C ASN A 99 -15.81 6.48 -7.40
N GLY A 100 -16.12 7.50 -6.59
CA GLY A 100 -15.31 7.86 -5.44
C GLY A 100 -15.86 9.06 -4.68
N PHE A 101 -15.39 9.21 -3.45
CA PHE A 101 -15.75 10.32 -2.56
C PHE A 101 -14.49 11.06 -2.09
N PRO A 102 -14.48 12.41 -2.03
CA PRO A 102 -15.56 13.34 -2.39
C PRO A 102 -15.85 13.38 -3.92
N PRO A 103 -17.02 13.92 -4.35
CA PRO A 103 -17.41 14.03 -5.76
C PRO A 103 -16.58 15.04 -6.56
N SER A 104 -16.68 14.98 -7.89
CA SER A 104 -15.99 15.89 -8.83
C SER A 104 -16.60 17.30 -8.86
N ASP A 105 -15.79 18.30 -9.21
CA ASP A 105 -16.18 19.63 -9.69
C ASP A 105 -16.19 19.64 -11.23
N PRO A 106 -17.27 19.15 -11.89
CA PRO A 106 -17.25 18.88 -13.33
C PRO A 106 -17.02 20.13 -14.19
N ASN A 107 -17.53 21.29 -13.78
CA ASN A 107 -17.35 22.54 -14.52
C ASN A 107 -15.90 23.04 -14.44
N VAL A 108 -15.24 22.89 -13.27
CA VAL A 108 -13.83 23.26 -13.11
C VAL A 108 -12.95 22.32 -13.93
N ARG A 109 -13.22 21.01 -13.84
CA ARG A 109 -12.57 20.01 -14.71
C ARG A 109 -12.75 20.36 -16.18
N PHE A 110 -13.97 20.68 -16.61
CA PHE A 110 -14.22 21.05 -18.00
C PHE A 110 -13.41 22.28 -18.39
N PHE A 111 -13.38 23.32 -17.57
CA PHE A 111 -12.61 24.53 -17.89
C PHE A 111 -11.10 24.26 -18.02
N LEU A 112 -10.52 23.49 -17.09
CA LEU A 112 -9.07 23.23 -17.05
C LEU A 112 -8.61 22.12 -18.00
N CYS A 113 -9.46 21.12 -18.22
CA CYS A 113 -9.12 19.91 -18.97
C CYS A 113 -9.86 19.78 -20.31
N ASN A 114 -10.71 20.74 -20.71
CA ASN A 114 -11.24 20.80 -22.07
C ASN A 114 -10.19 21.43 -22.99
N TRP A 115 -9.63 20.59 -23.85
CA TRP A 115 -8.45 20.89 -24.64
C TRP A 115 -8.80 21.82 -25.80
N SER A 116 -8.07 22.92 -25.92
CA SER A 116 -7.89 23.62 -27.19
C SER A 116 -6.58 23.16 -27.84
N CYS A 117 -6.41 23.46 -29.12
CA CYS A 117 -5.27 22.94 -29.89
C CYS A 117 -3.93 23.63 -29.57
N GLU A 118 -3.93 24.81 -28.92
CA GLU A 118 -2.74 25.64 -28.78
C GLU A 118 -2.28 25.84 -27.31
N GLN A 119 -0.97 25.70 -27.07
CA GLN A 119 -0.35 25.79 -25.74
C GLN A 119 -0.61 27.13 -25.04
N HIS A 120 -0.55 28.22 -25.80
CA HIS A 120 -0.65 29.58 -25.26
C HIS A 120 -2.05 29.87 -24.67
N GLU A 121 -3.10 29.26 -25.22
CA GLU A 121 -4.46 29.39 -24.71
C GLU A 121 -4.63 28.69 -23.36
N ILE A 122 -4.06 27.50 -23.19
CA ILE A 122 -4.11 26.75 -21.93
C ILE A 122 -3.37 27.51 -20.83
N ARG A 123 -2.23 28.12 -21.17
CA ARG A 123 -1.51 29.01 -20.25
C ARG A 123 -2.38 30.20 -19.82
N ASN A 124 -3.06 30.85 -20.76
CA ASN A 124 -3.95 31.97 -20.46
C ASN A 124 -5.16 31.52 -19.62
N LYS A 125 -5.73 30.34 -19.88
CA LYS A 125 -6.78 29.73 -19.06
C LYS A 125 -6.31 29.51 -17.62
N CYS A 126 -5.12 28.97 -17.40
CA CYS A 126 -4.55 28.78 -16.05
C CYS A 126 -4.36 30.11 -15.31
N ARG A 127 -3.83 31.14 -15.99
CA ARG A 127 -3.68 32.50 -15.43
C ARG A 127 -5.01 33.13 -15.05
N ALA A 128 -5.98 33.09 -15.96
CA ALA A 128 -7.33 33.61 -15.74
C ALA A 128 -8.02 32.90 -14.57
N PHE A 129 -7.88 31.57 -14.50
CA PHE A 129 -8.41 30.77 -13.41
C PHE A 129 -7.80 31.15 -12.07
N LEU A 130 -6.46 31.26 -11.94
CA LEU A 130 -5.83 31.64 -10.68
C LEU A 130 -6.21 33.06 -10.23
N GLN A 131 -6.24 34.03 -11.16
CA GLN A 131 -6.67 35.39 -10.83
C GLN A 131 -8.11 35.40 -10.30
N ALA A 132 -9.02 34.76 -11.04
CA ALA A 132 -10.42 34.67 -10.67
C ALA A 132 -10.60 33.93 -9.35
N LEU A 133 -9.85 32.84 -9.12
CA LEU A 133 -9.92 32.07 -7.89
C LEU A 133 -9.58 32.95 -6.68
N PHE A 134 -8.49 33.72 -6.73
CA PHE A 134 -8.11 34.60 -5.62
C PHE A 134 -9.11 35.75 -5.41
N GLU A 135 -9.55 36.36 -6.51
CA GLU A 135 -10.48 37.48 -6.47
C GLU A 135 -11.84 37.08 -5.88
N ILE A 136 -12.44 36.00 -6.40
CA ILE A 136 -13.75 35.51 -5.96
C ILE A 136 -13.68 34.96 -4.53
N THR A 137 -12.58 34.29 -4.15
CA THR A 137 -12.41 33.84 -2.77
C THR A 137 -12.39 35.02 -1.82
N ALA A 138 -11.62 36.08 -2.11
CA ALA A 138 -11.57 37.28 -1.28
C ALA A 138 -12.95 37.97 -1.20
N ASP A 139 -13.67 38.05 -2.31
CA ASP A 139 -15.02 38.63 -2.37
C ASP A 139 -16.02 37.83 -1.52
N VAL A 140 -16.02 36.50 -1.64
CA VAL A 140 -16.90 35.62 -0.86
C VAL A 140 -16.60 35.75 0.63
N LEU A 141 -15.33 35.71 1.03
CA LEU A 141 -14.91 35.91 2.42
C LEU A 141 -15.23 37.32 2.95
N SER A 142 -15.40 38.31 2.08
CA SER A 142 -15.79 39.68 2.44
C SER A 142 -17.32 39.89 2.43
N GLY A 143 -18.11 38.85 2.17
CA GLY A 143 -19.57 38.93 2.11
C GLY A 143 -20.14 39.58 0.85
N VAL A 144 -19.33 39.73 -0.21
CA VAL A 144 -19.79 40.25 -1.49
C VAL A 144 -20.79 39.27 -2.11
N LYS A 145 -21.99 39.75 -2.40
CA LYS A 145 -23.05 38.96 -3.04
C LYS A 145 -22.74 38.78 -4.53
N TYR A 146 -22.35 37.58 -4.93
CA TYR A 146 -22.15 37.25 -6.34
C TYR A 146 -23.48 36.91 -7.04
N ARG A 147 -23.67 37.43 -8.27
CA ARG A 147 -24.76 37.02 -9.16
C ARG A 147 -24.21 36.01 -10.16
N GLY A 148 -24.25 34.72 -9.83
CA GLY A 148 -23.98 33.69 -10.83
C GLY A 148 -25.06 33.69 -11.92
N LYS A 149 -24.73 33.29 -13.15
CA LYS A 149 -25.70 33.11 -14.26
C LYS A 149 -26.71 31.97 -14.05
N TYR A 150 -26.69 31.28 -12.91
CA TYR A 150 -27.65 30.25 -12.51
C TYR A 150 -28.64 30.84 -11.50
N PRO A 151 -29.91 31.04 -11.91
CA PRO A 151 -30.80 29.89 -11.82
C PRO A 151 -31.55 29.62 -13.12
N LYS A 152 -32.04 28.38 -13.25
CA LYS A 152 -33.13 28.08 -14.19
C LYS A 152 -34.31 29.01 -13.86
N ALA A 153 -35.03 29.45 -14.90
CA ALA A 153 -36.22 30.28 -14.72
C ALA A 153 -37.21 29.58 -13.75
N GLY A 154 -37.40 30.13 -12.55
CA GLY A 154 -38.38 29.65 -11.57
C GLY A 154 -37.85 29.29 -10.17
N GLU A 155 -36.53 29.22 -9.94
CA GLU A 155 -35.99 28.98 -8.59
C GLU A 155 -35.80 30.28 -7.80
N ASN A 156 -36.19 30.28 -6.52
CA ASN A 156 -36.01 31.42 -5.61
C ASN A 156 -34.52 31.73 -5.45
N ARG A 157 -34.18 33.02 -5.65
CA ARG A 157 -32.82 33.55 -5.63
C ARG A 157 -32.30 33.67 -4.20
N GLU A 158 -31.72 32.62 -3.65
CA GLU A 158 -30.94 32.76 -2.42
C GLU A 158 -29.60 33.42 -2.71
N TYR A 159 -29.34 34.54 -2.03
CA TYR A 159 -28.01 35.14 -2.01
C TYR A 159 -27.10 34.28 -1.13
N PHE A 160 -26.06 33.69 -1.72
CA PHE A 160 -25.05 32.99 -0.94
C PHE A 160 -24.27 33.99 -0.10
N THR A 161 -24.32 33.83 1.21
CA THR A 161 -23.57 34.66 2.17
C THR A 161 -22.58 33.76 2.90
N PHE A 162 -21.37 34.26 3.11
CA PHE A 162 -20.38 33.64 3.98
C PHE A 162 -20.54 34.23 5.38
N ASP A 163 -20.73 33.40 6.39
CA ASP A 163 -20.99 33.83 7.77
C ASP A 163 -19.68 34.28 8.46
N ARG A 164 -19.14 35.40 8.00
CA ARG A 164 -17.96 36.03 8.60
C ARG A 164 -18.37 36.99 9.71
N ARG A 165 -17.71 36.85 10.86
CA ARG A 165 -17.77 37.78 11.97
C ARG A 165 -16.52 38.67 12.00
N PRO A 166 -16.61 39.89 12.55
CA PRO A 166 -15.46 40.81 12.62
C PRO A 166 -14.28 40.26 13.44
N ASP A 167 -14.55 39.40 14.42
CA ASP A 167 -13.61 38.80 15.36
C ASP A 167 -13.12 37.40 14.95
N ASP A 168 -13.55 36.89 13.79
CA ASP A 168 -13.09 35.59 13.29
C ASP A 168 -11.57 35.62 13.07
N THR A 169 -10.87 34.67 13.68
CA THR A 169 -9.44 34.43 13.41
C THR A 169 -9.24 33.79 12.04
N ALA A 170 -8.00 33.72 11.56
CA ALA A 170 -7.67 33.01 10.32
C ALA A 170 -8.09 31.51 10.38
N GLU A 171 -7.99 30.88 11.56
CA GLU A 171 -8.43 29.50 11.77
C GLU A 171 -9.96 29.39 11.70
N ASP A 172 -10.71 30.33 12.29
CA ASP A 172 -12.17 30.37 12.21
C ASP A 172 -12.64 30.54 10.76
N ILE A 173 -11.99 31.44 10.01
CA ILE A 173 -12.27 31.67 8.58
C ILE A 173 -12.01 30.39 7.79
N ALA A 174 -10.90 29.70 8.05
CA ALA A 174 -10.58 28.43 7.39
C ALA A 174 -11.64 27.35 7.67
N ALA A 175 -12.00 27.14 8.94
CA ALA A 175 -13.01 26.17 9.35
C ALA A 175 -14.37 26.44 8.68
N LYS A 176 -14.83 27.70 8.70
CA LYS A 176 -16.07 28.12 8.07
C LYS A 176 -16.04 27.99 6.55
N PHE A 177 -14.91 28.29 5.91
CA PHE A 177 -14.75 28.08 4.47
C PHE A 177 -14.79 26.60 4.10
N ARG A 178 -14.12 25.73 4.87
CA ARG A 178 -14.20 24.28 4.69
C ARG A 178 -15.64 23.76 4.83
N GLU A 179 -16.37 24.22 5.85
CA GLU A 179 -17.78 23.87 6.04
C GLU A 179 -18.62 24.35 4.86
N HIS A 180 -18.45 25.60 4.43
CA HIS A 180 -19.13 26.17 3.27
C HIS A 180 -18.91 25.34 1.99
N MET A 181 -17.69 24.84 1.77
CA MET A 181 -17.33 24.04 0.61
C MET A 181 -17.81 22.58 0.68
N SER A 182 -18.18 22.09 1.87
CA SER A 182 -18.63 20.72 2.12
C SER A 182 -20.14 20.60 2.37
N ASP A 183 -20.80 21.71 2.67
CA ASP A 183 -22.22 21.75 3.00
C ASP A 183 -23.11 21.26 1.85
N GLY A 184 -24.04 20.36 2.16
CA GLY A 184 -24.91 19.71 1.17
C GLY A 184 -24.21 18.77 0.19
N MET A 185 -22.95 18.38 0.44
CA MET A 185 -22.23 17.39 -0.38
C MET A 185 -22.86 16.00 -0.23
N THR A 186 -23.08 15.33 -1.36
CA THR A 186 -23.54 13.93 -1.43
C THR A 186 -22.48 13.07 -2.11
N PHE A 187 -22.69 11.76 -2.23
CA PHE A 187 -21.73 10.89 -2.92
C PHE A 187 -21.55 11.28 -4.40
N GLY A 188 -22.66 11.58 -5.08
CA GLY A 188 -22.66 11.86 -6.52
C GLY A 188 -22.50 13.33 -6.89
N SER A 189 -22.55 14.25 -5.92
CA SER A 189 -22.57 15.68 -6.25
C SER A 189 -22.05 16.58 -5.14
N GLN A 190 -21.31 17.60 -5.55
CA GLN A 190 -20.91 18.69 -4.66
C GLN A 190 -22.13 19.49 -4.18
N GLY A 191 -21.98 20.09 -3.02
CA GLY A 191 -22.96 21.00 -2.44
C GLY A 191 -23.28 22.19 -3.34
N VAL A 192 -24.48 22.74 -3.18
CA VAL A 192 -24.96 23.88 -3.97
C VAL A 192 -24.01 25.08 -3.82
N LYS A 193 -23.59 25.38 -2.59
CA LYS A 193 -22.65 26.47 -2.27
C LYS A 193 -21.33 26.38 -3.05
N ARG A 194 -20.66 25.21 -3.02
CA ARG A 194 -19.43 24.95 -3.77
C ARG A 194 -19.61 25.07 -5.28
N LYS A 195 -20.71 24.55 -5.83
CA LYS A 195 -21.04 24.68 -7.25
C LYS A 195 -21.15 26.14 -7.68
N TYR A 196 -21.85 26.97 -6.89
CA TYR A 196 -21.99 28.39 -7.15
C TYR A 196 -20.67 29.15 -7.03
N PHE A 197 -19.88 28.85 -5.98
CA PHE A 197 -18.54 29.41 -5.81
C PHE A 197 -17.68 29.19 -7.05
N PHE A 198 -17.55 27.94 -7.49
CA PHE A 198 -16.75 27.64 -8.68
C PHE A 198 -17.35 28.21 -9.96
N GLN A 199 -18.68 28.26 -10.10
CA GLN A 199 -19.28 28.91 -11.26
C GLN A 199 -18.93 30.41 -11.32
N ALA A 200 -18.90 31.12 -10.19
CA ALA A 200 -18.48 32.52 -10.14
C ALA A 200 -17.00 32.70 -10.52
N VAL A 201 -16.13 31.78 -10.08
CA VAL A 201 -14.71 31.72 -10.49
C VAL A 201 -14.61 31.55 -12.01
N LEU A 202 -15.37 30.61 -12.58
CA LEU A 202 -15.33 30.34 -14.02
C LEU A 202 -15.90 31.50 -14.85
N ASP A 203 -17.03 32.08 -14.44
CA ASP A 203 -17.63 33.24 -15.11
C ASP A 203 -16.62 34.42 -15.15
N LYS A 204 -15.88 34.63 -14.05
CA LYS A 204 -14.85 35.67 -13.99
C LYS A 204 -13.62 35.30 -14.84
N ALA A 205 -13.20 34.05 -14.84
CA ALA A 205 -12.10 33.58 -15.67
C ALA A 205 -12.41 33.77 -17.17
N GLU A 206 -13.63 33.46 -17.61
CA GLU A 206 -14.10 33.69 -18.98
C GLU A 206 -14.11 35.18 -19.35
N GLU A 207 -14.57 36.05 -18.44
CA GLU A 207 -14.49 37.51 -18.63
C GLU A 207 -13.05 37.97 -18.87
N LEU A 208 -12.10 37.46 -18.06
CA LEU A 208 -10.68 37.78 -18.18
C LEU A 208 -10.07 37.28 -19.50
N LEU A 209 -10.49 36.11 -19.99
CA LEU A 209 -10.06 35.58 -21.28
C LEU A 209 -10.56 36.41 -22.46
N GLY A 210 -11.69 37.11 -22.33
CA GLY A 210 -12.21 38.03 -23.33
C GLY A 210 -11.44 39.36 -23.44
N LEU A 211 -10.51 39.64 -22.51
CA LEU A 211 -9.74 40.88 -22.50
C LEU A 211 -8.59 40.84 -23.52
N ARG A 212 -8.51 41.87 -24.37
CA ARG A 212 -7.45 42.01 -25.40
C ARG A 212 -6.02 42.05 -24.86
N ARG A 213 -5.84 42.49 -23.60
CA ARG A 213 -4.51 42.62 -22.97
C ARG A 213 -4.03 41.33 -22.29
N GLY A 214 -4.86 40.28 -22.23
CA GLY A 214 -4.57 39.07 -21.48
C GLY A 214 -4.49 39.31 -19.96
N VAL A 215 -4.09 38.28 -19.22
CA VAL A 215 -3.99 38.29 -17.76
C VAL A 215 -2.53 38.53 -17.34
N SER A 216 -2.26 39.62 -16.60
CA SER A 216 -0.91 39.94 -16.10
C SER A 216 -0.58 39.21 -14.79
N HIS A 217 0.68 38.82 -14.66
CA HIS A 217 1.27 38.25 -13.44
C HIS A 217 1.19 39.21 -12.24
N GLU A 218 1.34 40.52 -12.43
CA GLU A 218 1.26 41.48 -11.31
C GLU A 218 -0.16 41.51 -10.73
N ILE A 219 -1.19 41.42 -11.57
CA ILE A 219 -2.58 41.47 -11.13
C ILE A 219 -2.92 40.21 -10.34
N ILE A 220 -2.46 39.03 -10.78
CA ILE A 220 -2.64 37.77 -10.02
C ILE A 220 -2.04 37.92 -8.61
N ALA A 221 -0.81 38.42 -8.51
CA ALA A 221 -0.16 38.65 -7.22
C ALA A 221 -0.95 39.64 -6.34
N GLN A 222 -1.44 40.75 -6.90
CA GLN A 222 -2.28 41.71 -6.16
C GLN A 222 -3.58 41.07 -5.64
N LYS A 223 -4.25 40.24 -6.44
CA LYS A 223 -5.47 39.53 -6.01
C LYS A 223 -5.15 38.49 -4.93
N PHE A 224 -4.00 37.84 -5.00
CA PHE A 224 -3.52 36.95 -3.94
C PHE A 224 -3.25 37.70 -2.63
N VAL A 225 -2.55 38.83 -2.67
CA VAL A 225 -2.29 39.65 -1.48
C VAL A 225 -3.60 40.10 -0.83
N ARG A 226 -4.57 40.55 -1.63
CA ARG A 226 -5.91 40.89 -1.13
C ARG A 226 -6.56 39.70 -0.42
N LEU A 227 -6.46 38.49 -0.98
CA LEU A 227 -6.98 37.29 -0.33
C LEU A 227 -6.29 37.01 1.01
N VAL A 228 -4.96 37.11 1.07
CA VAL A 228 -4.19 36.93 2.30
C VAL A 228 -4.61 37.97 3.35
N GLN A 229 -4.73 39.24 2.98
CA GLN A 229 -5.20 40.30 3.88
C GLN A 229 -6.62 40.04 4.38
N THR A 230 -7.49 39.52 3.50
CA THR A 230 -8.85 39.14 3.85
C THR A 230 -8.89 38.01 4.89
N ILE A 231 -7.91 37.10 4.92
CA ILE A 231 -7.87 35.96 5.86
C ILE A 231 -7.09 36.31 7.13
N HIS A 232 -5.91 36.92 6.98
CA HIS A 232 -4.92 37.09 8.06
C HIS A 232 -4.81 38.53 8.57
N GLY A 233 -5.44 39.50 7.90
CA GLY A 233 -5.39 40.93 8.21
C GLY A 233 -4.40 41.74 7.38
N ASP A 234 -4.57 43.06 7.38
CA ASP A 234 -3.90 44.00 6.46
C ASP A 234 -2.38 44.08 6.60
N ALA A 235 -1.82 43.61 7.73
CA ALA A 235 -0.38 43.62 7.99
C ALA A 235 0.40 42.62 7.11
N HIS A 236 -0.29 41.69 6.44
CA HIS A 236 0.34 40.66 5.62
C HIS A 236 0.44 41.11 4.15
N ASP A 237 1.66 41.08 3.61
CA ASP A 237 1.97 41.44 2.22
C ASP A 237 1.95 40.23 1.25
N GLY A 238 1.54 39.06 1.75
CA GLY A 238 1.48 37.82 1.00
C GLY A 238 2.85 37.17 0.72
N SER A 239 3.94 37.72 1.26
CA SER A 239 5.29 37.16 1.10
C SER A 239 5.55 35.95 1.99
N ILE A 240 6.62 35.22 1.69
CA ILE A 240 7.06 34.06 2.49
C ILE A 240 7.96 34.53 3.62
N HIS A 241 7.63 34.15 4.84
CA HIS A 241 8.46 34.38 6.03
C HIS A 241 9.06 33.07 6.53
N ALA A 242 10.30 33.12 7.02
CA ALA A 242 11.01 31.94 7.48
C ALA A 242 10.28 31.26 8.64
N ASN A 243 10.12 29.93 8.56
CA ASN A 243 9.42 29.09 9.53
C ASN A 243 7.91 29.36 9.67
N GLU A 244 7.32 30.19 8.79
CA GLU A 244 5.87 30.28 8.66
C GLU A 244 5.37 29.32 7.56
N GLY A 245 4.20 28.73 7.77
CA GLY A 245 3.54 27.93 6.74
C GLY A 245 2.77 28.77 5.72
N PRO A 246 2.25 28.13 4.67
CA PRO A 246 1.52 28.83 3.61
C PRO A 246 0.26 29.51 4.12
N LYS A 247 0.01 30.75 3.69
CA LYS A 247 -1.20 31.49 4.04
C LYS A 247 -2.44 30.99 3.30
N VAL A 248 -2.23 30.41 2.11
CA VAL A 248 -3.28 29.80 1.27
C VAL A 248 -2.75 28.50 0.68
N VAL A 249 -3.55 27.43 0.76
CA VAL A 249 -3.28 26.15 0.11
C VAL A 249 -4.33 25.87 -0.95
N ILE A 250 -3.92 25.52 -2.17
CA ILE A 250 -4.82 25.02 -3.21
C ILE A 250 -4.66 23.50 -3.27
N MET A 251 -5.75 22.75 -3.23
CA MET A 251 -5.72 21.29 -3.38
C MET A 251 -6.43 20.88 -4.66
N PHE A 252 -5.73 20.14 -5.53
CA PHE A 252 -6.29 19.47 -6.69
C PHE A 252 -6.37 17.96 -6.41
N ASP A 253 -7.58 17.43 -6.23
CA ASP A 253 -7.86 16.00 -6.15
C ASP A 253 -7.98 15.36 -7.54
N GLU A 254 -7.52 14.12 -7.66
CA GLU A 254 -7.36 13.40 -8.94
C GLU A 254 -6.59 14.19 -10.00
N ALA A 255 -5.51 14.86 -9.57
CA ALA A 255 -4.72 15.77 -10.40
C ALA A 255 -4.08 15.13 -11.65
N HIS A 256 -4.01 13.79 -11.70
CA HIS A 256 -3.52 13.05 -12.86
C HIS A 256 -4.33 13.34 -14.13
N THR A 257 -5.59 13.79 -14.03
CA THR A 257 -6.39 14.17 -15.20
C THR A 257 -5.84 15.38 -15.96
N MET A 258 -4.96 16.18 -15.35
CA MET A 258 -4.27 17.31 -16.00
C MET A 258 -2.98 16.90 -16.72
N THR A 259 -2.56 15.63 -16.59
CA THR A 259 -1.27 15.12 -17.10
C THR A 259 -1.35 14.55 -18.52
N THR A 260 -2.53 14.58 -19.15
CA THR A 260 -2.71 14.08 -20.52
C THR A 260 -1.91 14.94 -21.51
N PRO A 261 -0.99 14.35 -22.29
CA PRO A 261 -0.19 15.08 -23.26
C PRO A 261 -1.05 15.59 -24.41
N MET A 262 -0.80 16.84 -24.81
CA MET A 262 -1.32 17.47 -26.03
C MET A 262 -0.14 17.73 -26.97
N THR A 263 -0.38 17.66 -28.28
CA THR A 263 0.63 17.92 -29.31
C THR A 263 0.28 19.19 -30.06
N ASP A 264 1.23 20.11 -30.16
CA ASP A 264 1.15 21.22 -31.10
C ASP A 264 1.84 20.82 -32.41
N ASP A 265 1.06 20.56 -33.46
CA ASP A 265 1.57 20.18 -34.78
C ASP A 265 2.52 21.26 -35.38
N SER A 266 2.41 22.52 -34.92
CA SER A 266 3.23 23.63 -35.42
C SER A 266 4.60 23.75 -34.76
N LEU A 267 4.75 23.25 -33.52
CA LEU A 267 5.97 23.38 -32.71
C LEU A 267 6.68 22.04 -32.47
N GLY A 268 6.03 20.90 -32.74
CA GLY A 268 6.59 19.56 -32.49
C GLY A 268 6.88 19.30 -31.01
N THR A 269 6.22 20.02 -30.10
CA THR A 269 6.36 19.92 -28.65
C THR A 269 5.11 19.35 -28.02
N SER A 270 5.26 18.44 -27.05
CA SER A 270 4.15 18.02 -26.20
C SER A 270 4.06 18.89 -24.95
N TYR A 271 2.84 19.20 -24.49
CA TYR A 271 2.57 19.97 -23.27
C TYR A 271 1.31 19.43 -22.56
N THR A 272 1.10 19.81 -21.30
CA THR A 272 -0.06 19.39 -20.50
C THR A 272 -0.66 20.59 -19.76
N THR A 273 -1.94 20.53 -19.35
CA THR A 273 -2.50 21.56 -18.46
C THR A 273 -1.70 21.64 -17.16
N PHE A 274 -1.21 20.50 -16.66
CA PHE A 274 -0.38 20.45 -15.47
C PHE A 274 0.91 21.27 -15.61
N THR A 275 1.66 21.09 -16.70
CA THR A 275 2.91 21.83 -16.95
C THR A 275 2.68 23.33 -17.11
N GLU A 276 1.59 23.74 -17.77
CA GLU A 276 1.25 25.17 -17.91
C GLU A 276 0.78 25.80 -16.59
N LEU A 277 0.04 25.05 -15.75
CA LEU A 277 -0.29 25.50 -14.39
C LEU A 277 0.97 25.67 -13.53
N LEU A 278 1.90 24.72 -13.58
CA LEU A 278 3.17 24.82 -12.85
C LEU A 278 4.00 26.04 -13.28
N GLN A 279 4.02 26.38 -14.57
CA GLN A 279 4.67 27.60 -15.05
C GLN A 279 4.02 28.86 -14.44
N CYS A 280 2.69 28.90 -14.35
CA CYS A 280 2.00 30.01 -13.69
C CYS A 280 2.36 30.11 -12.21
N LEU A 281 2.45 28.97 -11.51
CA LEU A 281 2.86 28.92 -10.10
C LEU A 281 4.33 29.31 -9.90
N HIS A 282 5.24 28.93 -10.81
CA HIS A 282 6.66 29.26 -10.75
C HIS A 282 6.91 30.78 -10.75
N VAL A 283 6.15 31.54 -11.55
CA VAL A 283 6.22 33.02 -11.58
C VAL A 283 5.74 33.63 -10.25
N HIS A 284 4.99 32.87 -9.45
CA HIS A 284 4.41 33.29 -8.18
C HIS A 284 5.06 32.62 -6.97
N ARG A 285 6.24 32.01 -7.13
CA ARG A 285 7.00 31.33 -6.06
C ARG A 285 7.48 32.23 -4.90
N ASN A 286 7.22 33.53 -4.93
CA ASN A 286 7.52 34.41 -3.79
C ASN A 286 6.28 34.67 -2.91
N LEU A 287 5.11 34.18 -3.34
CA LEU A 287 3.87 34.28 -2.59
C LEU A 287 3.78 33.13 -1.58
N SER A 288 3.18 33.37 -0.41
CA SER A 288 2.90 32.34 0.60
C SER A 288 1.72 31.43 0.18
N LEU A 289 1.86 30.84 -1.00
CA LEU A 289 0.92 29.95 -1.69
C LEU A 289 1.56 28.57 -1.81
N PHE A 290 0.81 27.52 -1.48
CA PHE A 290 1.26 26.14 -1.71
C PHE A 290 0.19 25.33 -2.43
N THR A 291 0.59 24.50 -3.40
CA THR A 291 -0.35 23.65 -4.14
C THR A 291 -0.15 22.16 -3.84
N LEU A 292 -1.23 21.48 -3.45
CA LEU A 292 -1.27 20.03 -3.24
C LEU A 292 -1.91 19.35 -4.44
N PHE A 293 -1.22 18.37 -5.01
CA PHE A 293 -1.75 17.53 -6.08
C PHE A 293 -1.97 16.11 -5.56
N LEU A 294 -3.21 15.74 -5.29
CA LEU A 294 -3.56 14.40 -4.84
C LEU A 294 -3.72 13.52 -6.08
N SER A 295 -2.95 12.44 -6.13
CA SER A 295 -2.98 11.50 -7.23
C SER A 295 -2.69 10.09 -6.72
N VAL A 296 -3.36 9.11 -7.33
CA VAL A 296 -2.98 7.70 -7.16
C VAL A 296 -1.86 7.31 -8.14
N THR A 297 -1.63 8.13 -9.17
CA THR A 297 -0.64 7.90 -10.23
C THR A 297 0.66 8.66 -9.96
N GLY A 298 1.80 8.06 -10.31
CA GLY A 298 3.11 8.71 -10.27
C GLY A 298 3.38 9.67 -11.44
N ARG A 299 2.44 9.79 -12.39
CA ARG A 299 2.60 10.58 -13.62
C ARG A 299 2.98 12.03 -13.37
N ILE A 300 2.45 12.61 -12.29
CA ILE A 300 2.75 13.99 -11.88
C ILE A 300 4.24 14.19 -11.59
N GLY A 301 4.90 13.25 -10.91
CA GLY A 301 6.34 13.38 -10.67
C GLY A 301 7.18 12.92 -11.86
N GLN A 302 6.68 11.96 -12.66
CA GLN A 302 7.35 11.54 -13.89
C GLN A 302 7.45 12.67 -14.92
N LEU A 303 6.37 13.43 -15.12
CA LEU A 303 6.36 14.58 -16.05
C LEU A 303 7.35 15.69 -15.67
N VAL A 304 7.67 15.82 -14.38
CA VAL A 304 8.61 16.83 -13.89
C VAL A 304 10.06 16.32 -13.97
N SER A 305 10.25 14.98 -14.03
CA SER A 305 11.55 14.32 -14.01
C SER A 305 12.11 13.90 -15.39
N SER A 306 11.37 14.12 -16.49
CA SER A 306 11.80 13.71 -17.83
C SER A 306 13.19 14.27 -18.18
N ARG A 307 14.11 13.37 -18.54
CA ARG A 307 15.51 13.67 -18.89
C ARG A 307 15.62 14.51 -20.18
N PRO A 308 16.77 15.16 -20.46
CA PRO A 308 16.98 16.11 -21.58
C PRO A 308 16.75 15.59 -23.01
N GLY A 309 16.29 14.35 -23.21
CA GLY A 309 16.04 13.73 -24.52
C GLY A 309 14.55 13.53 -24.87
N GLU A 310 13.65 13.50 -23.89
CA GLU A 310 12.20 13.44 -24.13
C GLU A 310 11.66 14.87 -24.12
N ARG A 311 11.46 15.45 -25.30
CA ARG A 311 11.06 16.85 -25.53
C ARG A 311 9.60 17.13 -25.14
N SER A 312 9.24 16.95 -23.87
CA SER A 312 7.90 17.24 -23.34
C SER A 312 7.81 18.59 -22.60
N SER A 313 8.89 19.35 -22.50
CA SER A 313 8.88 20.83 -22.34
C SER A 313 10.33 21.36 -22.40
N PRO A 314 10.66 22.41 -23.16
CA PRO A 314 12.00 23.03 -23.16
C PRO A 314 12.36 23.74 -21.84
N THR A 315 11.45 23.80 -20.87
CA THR A 315 11.40 24.88 -19.87
C THR A 315 11.86 24.50 -18.45
N ILE A 316 11.91 23.21 -18.11
CA ILE A 316 12.49 22.73 -16.85
C ILE A 316 13.88 22.22 -17.18
N HIS A 317 14.89 23.10 -17.16
CA HIS A 317 16.28 22.66 -17.34
C HIS A 317 16.69 21.81 -16.13
N PRO A 318 16.95 20.49 -16.31
CA PRO A 318 17.40 19.64 -15.21
C PRO A 318 18.76 20.17 -14.72
N GLY A 319 18.81 20.65 -13.48
CA GLY A 319 20.02 21.20 -12.86
C GLY A 319 19.84 22.55 -12.15
N ASN A 320 18.85 23.36 -12.55
CA ASN A 320 18.66 24.71 -11.96
C ASN A 320 17.64 24.76 -10.82
N TYR A 321 16.73 23.79 -10.74
CA TYR A 321 15.67 23.76 -9.74
C TYR A 321 15.56 22.38 -9.10
N SER A 322 15.16 22.35 -7.82
CA SER A 322 14.84 21.13 -7.11
C SER A 322 13.37 20.73 -7.28
N ILE A 323 13.10 19.42 -7.18
CA ILE A 323 11.75 18.84 -7.19
C ILE A 323 11.46 18.36 -5.77
N ASN A 324 10.33 18.79 -5.20
CA ASN A 324 9.89 18.30 -3.91
C ASN A 324 9.55 16.82 -3.99
N ARG A 325 10.03 16.03 -3.02
CA ARG A 325 9.65 14.61 -2.93
C ARG A 325 8.14 14.50 -2.70
N PRO A 326 7.47 13.47 -3.26
CA PRO A 326 6.07 13.22 -2.94
C PRO A 326 5.85 12.97 -1.44
N PHE A 327 4.66 13.35 -0.96
CA PHE A 327 4.20 13.05 0.39
C PHE A 327 3.46 11.71 0.40
N THR A 328 3.99 10.73 1.14
CA THR A 328 3.43 9.37 1.23
C THR A 328 2.97 9.00 2.65
N THR A 329 3.25 9.86 3.64
CA THR A 329 3.18 9.55 5.09
C THR A 329 1.79 9.78 5.68
N LEU A 330 0.84 8.89 5.38
CA LEU A 330 -0.53 8.93 5.94
C LEU A 330 -0.73 8.01 7.16
N GLY A 331 0.22 7.11 7.41
CA GLY A 331 0.16 6.12 8.49
C GLY A 331 -0.76 4.94 8.19
N PHE A 332 -0.83 4.02 9.15
CA PHE A 332 -1.53 2.74 9.04
C PHE A 332 -2.05 2.34 10.43
N ASP A 333 -3.05 1.45 10.52
CA ASP A 333 -3.60 0.92 11.77
C ASP A 333 -4.20 1.97 12.74
N HIS A 334 -4.54 3.18 12.25
CA HIS A 334 -5.11 4.24 13.10
C HIS A 334 -6.41 3.85 13.80
N LEU A 335 -7.11 2.84 13.27
CA LEU A 335 -8.36 2.32 13.80
C LEU A 335 -8.23 0.92 14.41
N ALA A 336 -7.03 0.34 14.48
CA ALA A 336 -6.85 -1.03 15.00
C ALA A 336 -7.43 -1.18 16.41
N ILE A 337 -8.18 -2.25 16.61
CA ILE A 337 -8.78 -2.57 17.91
C ILE A 337 -7.68 -3.02 18.86
N LYS A 338 -7.55 -2.34 20.00
CA LYS A 338 -6.53 -2.66 21.00
C LYS A 338 -6.96 -3.88 21.81
N LEU A 339 -6.17 -4.95 21.73
CA LEU A 339 -6.33 -6.15 22.53
C LEU A 339 -5.57 -6.04 23.86
N LYS A 340 -6.05 -6.75 24.88
CA LYS A 340 -5.47 -6.74 26.24
C LYS A 340 -4.44 -7.84 26.43
N PHE A 341 -4.61 -8.96 25.74
CA PHE A 341 -3.74 -10.14 25.79
C PHE A 341 -3.52 -10.74 27.19
N ASN A 342 -4.47 -10.52 28.09
CA ASN A 342 -4.47 -11.06 29.46
C ASN A 342 -5.37 -12.31 29.58
N GLY A 343 -5.69 -12.96 28.45
CA GLY A 343 -6.62 -14.08 28.39
C GLY A 343 -8.10 -13.72 28.34
N SER A 344 -8.49 -12.43 28.35
CA SER A 344 -9.90 -12.05 28.14
C SER A 344 -10.31 -12.04 26.67
N ASP A 345 -9.35 -11.93 25.76
CA ASP A 345 -9.59 -11.86 24.33
C ASP A 345 -9.75 -13.26 23.73
N ASN A 346 -10.66 -13.41 22.76
CA ASN A 346 -11.02 -14.70 22.19
C ASN A 346 -10.72 -14.77 20.68
N LEU A 347 -10.40 -15.96 20.19
CA LEU A 347 -10.25 -16.26 18.77
C LEU A 347 -11.47 -15.82 17.95
N SER A 348 -12.70 -16.00 18.46
CA SER A 348 -13.92 -15.61 17.77
C SER A 348 -14.00 -14.12 17.45
N ASP A 349 -13.40 -13.28 18.30
CA ASP A 349 -13.44 -11.84 18.14
C ASP A 349 -12.43 -11.40 17.08
N ILE A 350 -11.22 -11.94 17.11
CA ILE A 350 -10.13 -11.56 16.20
C ILE A 350 -10.36 -12.04 14.76
N VAL A 351 -11.12 -13.13 14.57
CA VAL A 351 -11.48 -13.62 13.23
C VAL A 351 -12.74 -12.97 12.67
N SER A 352 -13.39 -12.06 13.41
CA SER A 352 -14.60 -11.39 12.94
C SER A 352 -14.31 -10.36 11.83
N ASP A 353 -15.27 -10.12 10.94
CA ASP A 353 -15.18 -9.09 9.89
C ASP A 353 -14.88 -7.71 10.50
N ASN A 354 -15.48 -7.44 11.67
CA ASN A 354 -15.25 -6.19 12.40
C ASN A 354 -13.78 -6.05 12.79
N HIS A 355 -13.18 -7.08 13.38
CA HIS A 355 -11.79 -6.99 13.82
C HIS A 355 -10.82 -6.86 12.65
N ILE A 356 -10.95 -7.70 11.63
CA ILE A 356 -10.03 -7.69 10.49
C ILE A 356 -10.09 -6.40 9.66
N ALA A 357 -11.26 -5.75 9.59
CA ALA A 357 -11.43 -4.49 8.89
C ALA A 357 -10.81 -3.31 9.64
N HIS A 358 -10.54 -3.43 10.93
CA HIS A 358 -9.91 -2.35 11.71
C HIS A 358 -8.38 -2.34 11.59
N TYR A 359 -7.78 -3.42 11.08
CA TYR A 359 -6.39 -3.42 10.66
C TYR A 359 -6.22 -2.81 9.27
N GLY A 360 -5.12 -2.10 9.08
CA GLY A 360 -4.70 -1.62 7.78
C GLY A 360 -4.99 -0.15 7.54
N ARG A 361 -5.40 0.15 6.31
CA ARG A 361 -5.81 1.50 5.94
C ARG A 361 -7.12 1.90 6.63
N PRO A 362 -7.31 3.18 7.01
CA PRO A 362 -8.48 3.61 7.78
C PRO A 362 -9.84 3.41 7.10
N MET A 363 -9.89 3.32 5.77
CA MET A 363 -11.14 3.17 5.02
C MET A 363 -11.98 2.01 5.53
N TRP A 364 -11.41 0.82 5.74
CA TRP A 364 -12.14 -0.38 6.12
C TRP A 364 -12.81 -0.25 7.49
N GLY A 365 -12.05 0.15 8.52
CA GLY A 365 -12.57 0.34 9.87
C GLY A 365 -13.59 1.48 9.95
N ALA A 366 -13.37 2.57 9.21
CA ALA A 366 -14.34 3.68 9.15
C ALA A 366 -15.66 3.26 8.50
N MET A 367 -15.60 2.41 7.46
CA MET A 367 -16.78 1.81 6.85
C MET A 367 -17.54 0.94 7.85
N MET A 368 -16.84 0.06 8.60
CA MET A 368 -17.47 -0.82 9.60
C MET A 368 -18.11 -0.04 10.76
N ASN A 369 -17.40 0.93 11.35
CA ASN A 369 -17.92 1.76 12.44
C ASN A 369 -19.20 2.50 12.03
N SER A 370 -19.26 2.94 10.78
CA SER A 370 -20.45 3.60 10.29
C SER A 370 -21.63 2.64 10.05
N GLN A 371 -21.37 1.39 9.65
CA GLN A 371 -22.42 0.39 9.47
C GLN A 371 -23.03 0.01 10.82
N GLU A 372 -22.25 -0.09 11.89
CA GLU A 372 -22.77 -0.37 13.24
C GLU A 372 -23.75 0.70 13.74
N ARG A 373 -23.53 1.96 13.35
CA ARG A 373 -24.41 3.08 13.70
C ARG A 373 -25.68 3.15 12.84
N ASN A 374 -25.68 2.54 11.64
CA ASN A 374 -26.78 2.59 10.67
C ASN A 374 -27.25 1.17 10.34
N SER A 375 -28.25 0.68 11.06
CA SER A 375 -28.76 -0.70 11.04
C SER A 375 -29.31 -1.22 9.70
N SER A 376 -29.37 -0.38 8.67
CA SER A 376 -29.84 -0.73 7.32
C SER A 376 -28.74 -1.23 6.37
N LEU A 377 -27.47 -1.22 6.78
CA LEU A 377 -26.33 -1.61 5.94
C LEU A 377 -25.85 -3.01 6.32
N THR A 378 -25.84 -3.93 5.34
CA THR A 378 -25.50 -5.34 5.52
C THR A 378 -23.99 -5.51 5.74
N LYS A 379 -23.60 -5.99 6.93
CA LYS A 379 -22.21 -6.32 7.32
C LYS A 379 -21.46 -7.25 6.31
N LYS A 380 -22.21 -7.96 5.47
CA LYS A 380 -21.71 -9.03 4.57
C LYS A 380 -21.03 -8.53 3.29
N GLU A 381 -20.87 -7.22 3.10
CA GLU A 381 -20.49 -6.65 1.79
C GLU A 381 -19.06 -6.09 1.74
N ILE A 382 -18.37 -6.01 2.88
CA ILE A 382 -17.06 -5.36 2.97
C ILE A 382 -15.95 -6.16 2.26
N ILE A 383 -15.99 -7.49 2.30
CA ILE A 383 -15.01 -8.35 1.61
C ILE A 383 -15.18 -8.27 0.10
N SER A 384 -16.42 -8.26 -0.40
CA SER A 384 -16.68 -8.06 -1.82
C SER A 384 -16.24 -6.68 -2.29
N PHE A 385 -16.53 -5.64 -1.51
CA PHE A 385 -16.03 -4.31 -1.82
C PHE A 385 -14.50 -4.25 -1.82
N ALA A 386 -13.85 -4.92 -0.87
CA ALA A 386 -12.41 -5.08 -0.82
C ALA A 386 -11.86 -5.83 -2.05
N ALA A 387 -12.55 -6.89 -2.50
CA ALA A 387 -12.20 -7.64 -3.71
C ALA A 387 -12.29 -6.75 -4.96
N MET A 388 -13.39 -6.02 -5.15
CA MET A 388 -13.55 -5.06 -6.25
C MET A 388 -12.43 -4.00 -6.27
N LYS A 389 -12.07 -3.49 -5.09
CA LYS A 389 -10.97 -2.53 -4.95
C LYS A 389 -9.62 -3.16 -5.25
N LEU A 390 -9.41 -4.43 -4.91
CA LEU A 390 -8.15 -5.13 -5.15
C LEU A 390 -7.91 -5.41 -6.64
N ILE A 391 -8.95 -5.73 -7.42
CA ILE A 391 -8.83 -6.01 -8.87
C ILE A 391 -9.17 -4.82 -9.77
N CYS A 392 -9.61 -3.69 -9.19
CA CYS A 392 -10.10 -2.50 -9.89
C CYS A 392 -11.25 -2.77 -10.88
N MET A 393 -12.06 -3.80 -10.63
CA MET A 393 -13.12 -4.26 -11.53
C MET A 393 -14.32 -4.77 -10.73
N GLN A 394 -15.44 -4.98 -11.43
CA GLN A 394 -16.54 -5.74 -10.87
C GLN A 394 -16.13 -7.20 -10.69
N ILE A 395 -16.72 -7.85 -9.69
CA ILE A 395 -16.45 -9.27 -9.42
C ILE A 395 -17.16 -10.09 -10.50
N SER A 396 -16.41 -10.93 -11.21
CA SER A 396 -16.95 -11.94 -12.11
C SER A 396 -16.21 -13.26 -11.89
N CYS A 397 -16.69 -14.32 -12.55
CA CYS A 397 -15.98 -15.61 -12.59
C CYS A 397 -14.93 -15.65 -13.71
N ASP A 398 -14.66 -14.53 -14.39
CA ASP A 398 -13.69 -14.50 -15.48
C ASP A 398 -12.26 -14.63 -14.94
N PRO A 399 -11.34 -15.24 -15.70
CA PRO A 399 -9.96 -15.36 -15.28
C PRO A 399 -9.32 -13.98 -15.04
N LEU A 400 -8.66 -13.84 -13.89
CA LEU A 400 -7.91 -12.63 -13.57
C LEU A 400 -6.74 -12.42 -14.54
N ASP A 401 -6.50 -11.16 -14.90
CA ASP A 401 -5.30 -10.77 -15.63
C ASP A 401 -4.04 -10.87 -14.74
N ILE A 402 -2.86 -10.68 -15.33
CA ILE A 402 -1.60 -10.87 -14.59
C ILE A 402 -1.34 -9.79 -13.52
N GLU A 403 -1.81 -8.56 -13.71
CA GLU A 403 -1.68 -7.48 -12.71
C GLU A 403 -2.62 -7.72 -11.52
N GLN A 404 -3.83 -8.24 -11.77
CA GLN A 404 -4.79 -8.68 -10.77
C GLN A 404 -4.32 -9.92 -10.00
N LYS A 405 -3.72 -10.89 -10.69
CA LYS A 405 -3.08 -12.06 -10.06
C LYS A 405 -1.95 -11.65 -9.13
N LEU A 406 -1.11 -10.71 -9.56
CA LEU A 406 -0.06 -10.13 -8.73
C LEU A 406 -0.66 -9.44 -7.50
N ALA A 407 -1.73 -8.66 -7.67
CA ALA A 407 -2.42 -8.00 -6.59
C ALA A 407 -2.89 -9.01 -5.53
N CYS A 408 -3.56 -10.07 -5.95
CA CYS A 408 -4.07 -11.11 -5.06
C CYS A 408 -2.94 -11.84 -4.33
N LEU A 409 -1.92 -12.31 -5.07
CA LEU A 409 -0.79 -13.02 -4.46
C LEU A 409 0.03 -12.12 -3.52
N SER A 410 0.21 -10.85 -3.85
CA SER A 410 0.92 -9.90 -2.99
C SER A 410 0.19 -9.57 -1.69
N GLN A 411 -1.12 -9.83 -1.58
CA GLN A 411 -1.86 -9.74 -0.32
C GLN A 411 -1.76 -11.00 0.53
N ARG A 412 -1.28 -12.10 -0.03
CA ARG A 412 -1.12 -13.41 0.63
C ARG A 412 0.34 -13.70 0.98
N LEU A 413 1.27 -13.23 0.14
CA LEU A 413 2.70 -13.43 0.23
C LEU A 413 3.43 -12.08 0.24
N PRO A 414 4.57 -11.94 0.93
CA PRO A 414 5.32 -10.70 1.03
C PRO A 414 6.14 -10.42 -0.25
N ILE A 415 5.45 -10.24 -1.38
CA ILE A 415 6.07 -10.02 -2.69
C ILE A 415 6.57 -8.57 -2.80
N GLY A 416 7.90 -8.42 -2.82
CA GLY A 416 8.59 -7.15 -3.02
C GLY A 416 8.99 -6.92 -4.48
N PHE A 417 9.07 -5.64 -4.89
CA PHE A 417 9.65 -5.26 -6.18
C PHE A 417 11.11 -4.89 -6.03
N LYS A 418 11.93 -5.27 -7.01
CA LYS A 418 13.31 -4.79 -7.18
C LYS A 418 13.28 -3.66 -8.21
N CYS A 419 13.72 -2.46 -7.83
CA CYS A 419 13.56 -1.27 -8.67
C CYS A 419 14.87 -0.72 -9.26
N PRO A 420 15.47 -1.35 -10.30
CA PRO A 420 16.53 -0.71 -11.08
C PRO A 420 16.07 -0.22 -12.47
N THR A 421 14.83 -0.51 -12.91
CA THR A 421 14.38 -0.22 -14.29
C THR A 421 13.12 0.65 -14.36
N TYR A 422 12.97 1.38 -15.47
CA TYR A 422 11.77 2.18 -15.76
C TYR A 422 10.50 1.33 -15.88
N LYS A 423 10.60 0.15 -16.50
CA LYS A 423 9.47 -0.81 -16.60
C LYS A 423 8.97 -1.24 -15.22
N ALA A 424 9.89 -1.54 -14.30
CA ALA A 424 9.55 -1.89 -12.93
C ALA A 424 8.87 -0.74 -12.18
N LEU A 425 9.26 0.52 -12.45
CA LEU A 425 8.59 1.70 -11.91
C LEU A 425 7.14 1.80 -12.39
N GLU A 426 6.90 1.65 -13.70
CA GLU A 426 5.53 1.70 -14.25
C GLU A 426 4.63 0.61 -13.65
N GLN A 427 5.12 -0.63 -13.57
CA GLN A 427 4.38 -1.74 -12.96
C GLN A 427 4.01 -1.47 -11.50
N GLN A 428 4.95 -0.92 -10.70
CA GLN A 428 4.67 -0.55 -9.31
C GLN A 428 3.61 0.55 -9.20
N LEU A 429 3.67 1.56 -10.07
CA LEU A 429 2.70 2.65 -10.08
C LEU A 429 1.29 2.14 -10.42
N ARG A 430 1.15 1.24 -11.40
CA ARG A 430 -0.14 0.61 -11.71
C ARG A 430 -0.69 -0.18 -10.52
N GLN A 431 0.18 -0.90 -9.80
CA GLN A 431 -0.23 -1.62 -8.60
C GLN A 431 -0.70 -0.68 -7.46
N ILE A 432 -0.11 0.50 -7.32
CA ILE A 432 -0.60 1.53 -6.37
C ILE A 432 -1.94 2.12 -6.83
N GLU A 433 -2.05 2.41 -8.13
CA GLU A 433 -3.20 3.06 -8.76
C GLU A 433 -4.45 2.20 -8.73
N ALA A 434 -4.33 0.95 -9.18
CA ALA A 434 -5.46 0.06 -9.42
C ALA A 434 -5.58 -1.07 -8.37
N HIS A 435 -4.49 -1.48 -7.72
CA HIS A 435 -4.44 -2.76 -7.01
C HIS A 435 -4.11 -2.66 -5.51
N MET A 436 -4.49 -1.53 -4.91
CA MET A 436 -4.38 -1.29 -3.46
C MET A 436 -2.96 -1.39 -2.89
N ARG A 437 -1.91 -1.43 -3.70
CA ARG A 437 -0.53 -1.49 -3.21
C ARG A 437 -0.14 -0.17 -2.54
N VAL A 438 0.65 -0.22 -1.48
CA VAL A 438 1.00 0.98 -0.69
C VAL A 438 2.35 1.52 -1.13
N CYS A 439 2.41 2.84 -1.31
CA CYS A 439 3.63 3.59 -1.55
C CYS A 439 4.28 3.98 -0.20
N SER A 440 5.30 3.26 0.23
CA SER A 440 5.98 3.55 1.50
C SER A 440 6.85 4.80 1.39
N LYS A 441 7.62 4.92 0.30
CA LYS A 441 8.53 6.04 0.05
C LYS A 441 8.63 6.33 -1.45
N ALA A 442 8.61 7.60 -1.81
CA ALA A 442 8.95 8.08 -3.14
C ALA A 442 10.02 9.16 -3.05
N GLY A 443 11.05 9.05 -3.89
CA GLY A 443 12.09 10.07 -4.07
C GLY A 443 11.61 11.23 -4.95
N PRO A 444 12.35 12.36 -4.98
CA PRO A 444 12.18 13.39 -6.00
C PRO A 444 12.07 12.78 -7.40
N GLY A 445 11.09 13.24 -8.19
CA GLY A 445 10.90 12.73 -9.57
C GLY A 445 10.59 11.22 -9.71
N PHE A 446 10.31 10.51 -8.62
CA PHE A 446 10.16 9.04 -8.58
C PHE A 446 11.41 8.24 -8.98
N GLU A 447 12.60 8.84 -8.84
CA GLU A 447 13.89 8.16 -9.08
C GLU A 447 14.12 6.93 -8.19
N SER A 448 13.51 6.94 -7.00
CA SER A 448 13.42 5.79 -6.10
C SER A 448 11.96 5.62 -5.66
N LEU A 449 11.42 4.42 -5.79
CA LEU A 449 10.08 4.08 -5.32
C LEU A 449 10.17 2.82 -4.47
N VAL A 450 9.69 2.91 -3.23
CA VAL A 450 9.55 1.78 -2.32
C VAL A 450 8.08 1.58 -2.05
N THR A 451 7.63 0.37 -2.33
CA THR A 451 6.23 -0.03 -2.30
C THR A 451 6.10 -1.37 -1.62
N ALA A 452 4.97 -1.61 -0.99
CA ALA A 452 4.67 -2.86 -0.31
C ALA A 452 3.18 -3.18 -0.42
N SER A 453 2.82 -4.43 -0.17
CA SER A 453 1.46 -4.83 0.17
C SER A 453 1.47 -5.12 1.67
N PRO A 454 1.22 -4.10 2.53
CA PRO A 454 1.29 -4.29 3.97
C PRO A 454 0.17 -5.21 4.43
N SER A 455 0.33 -5.75 5.64
CA SER A 455 -0.66 -6.62 6.26
C SER A 455 -2.03 -5.95 6.36
N GLU A 456 -3.00 -6.45 5.60
CA GLU A 456 -4.40 -6.02 5.62
C GLU A 456 -5.27 -7.27 5.55
N PRO A 457 -5.64 -7.86 6.71
CA PRO A 457 -6.31 -9.16 6.71
C PRO A 457 -7.61 -9.15 5.90
N ILE A 458 -8.32 -8.02 5.82
CA ILE A 458 -9.49 -7.85 4.94
C ILE A 458 -9.16 -7.98 3.44
N LEU A 459 -8.01 -7.46 2.99
CA LEU A 459 -7.56 -7.63 1.61
C LEU A 459 -7.03 -9.04 1.35
N SER A 460 -6.40 -9.68 2.35
CA SER A 460 -5.96 -11.07 2.26
C SER A 460 -7.14 -12.05 2.15
N GLU A 461 -8.25 -11.76 2.83
CA GLU A 461 -9.51 -12.52 2.69
C GLU A 461 -10.22 -12.23 1.37
N ALA A 462 -10.17 -10.99 0.88
CA ALA A 462 -10.67 -10.64 -0.46
C ALA A 462 -9.87 -11.34 -1.57
N ALA A 463 -8.55 -11.41 -1.44
CA ALA A 463 -7.68 -12.14 -2.35
C ALA A 463 -8.01 -13.64 -2.36
N TYR A 464 -8.18 -14.24 -1.17
CA TYR A 464 -8.63 -15.63 -1.06
C TYR A 464 -9.96 -15.89 -1.76
N TYR A 465 -10.95 -15.02 -1.54
CA TYR A 465 -12.24 -15.10 -2.21
C TYR A 465 -12.10 -15.04 -3.74
N LEU A 466 -11.31 -14.11 -4.27
CA LEU A 466 -11.07 -13.96 -5.71
C LEU A 466 -10.34 -15.17 -6.32
N MET A 467 -9.31 -15.67 -5.62
CA MET A 467 -8.54 -16.85 -6.05
C MET A 467 -9.44 -18.07 -6.22
N GLU A 468 -10.38 -18.28 -5.29
CA GLU A 468 -11.33 -19.39 -5.37
C GLU A 468 -12.35 -19.21 -6.50
N ILE A 469 -13.08 -18.08 -6.54
CA ILE A 469 -14.20 -17.93 -7.49
C ILE A 469 -13.73 -17.89 -8.96
N THR A 470 -12.50 -17.47 -9.19
CA THR A 470 -11.88 -17.44 -10.53
C THR A 470 -11.10 -18.72 -10.85
N ASN A 471 -11.09 -19.69 -9.92
CA ASN A 471 -10.35 -20.95 -10.00
C ASN A 471 -8.88 -20.73 -10.40
N MET A 472 -8.23 -19.78 -9.71
CA MET A 472 -6.88 -19.35 -10.02
C MET A 472 -5.86 -20.45 -9.67
N ASP A 473 -5.14 -20.95 -10.67
CA ASP A 473 -3.94 -21.77 -10.42
C ASP A 473 -2.83 -20.88 -9.85
N LEU A 474 -2.59 -21.03 -8.55
CA LEU A 474 -1.66 -20.19 -7.81
C LEU A 474 -0.19 -20.42 -8.20
N ALA A 475 0.22 -21.67 -8.44
CA ALA A 475 1.60 -22.00 -8.82
C ALA A 475 1.93 -21.45 -10.22
N SER A 476 1.06 -21.74 -11.19
CA SER A 476 1.24 -21.25 -12.57
C SER A 476 1.17 -19.73 -12.65
N SER A 477 0.31 -19.10 -11.85
CA SER A 477 0.23 -17.64 -11.79
C SER A 477 1.47 -17.01 -11.16
N PHE A 478 1.99 -17.61 -10.08
CA PHE A 478 3.21 -17.15 -9.42
C PHE A 478 4.42 -17.25 -10.35
N LEU A 479 4.56 -18.35 -11.09
CA LEU A 479 5.63 -18.52 -12.08
C LEU A 479 5.58 -17.43 -13.17
N LYS A 480 4.38 -17.18 -13.74
CA LYS A 480 4.19 -16.11 -14.73
C LYS A 480 4.53 -14.72 -14.17
N ILE A 481 4.21 -14.48 -12.91
CA ILE A 481 4.55 -13.23 -12.21
C ILE A 481 6.07 -13.08 -12.09
N LEU A 482 6.79 -14.12 -11.67
CA LEU A 482 8.25 -14.09 -11.57
C LEU A 482 8.93 -13.80 -12.92
N GLY A 483 8.35 -14.28 -14.02
CA GLY A 483 8.87 -14.02 -15.37
C GLY A 483 8.52 -12.63 -15.94
N GLN A 484 7.41 -12.00 -15.51
CA GLN A 484 6.93 -10.75 -16.10
C GLN A 484 7.22 -9.48 -15.28
N PHE A 485 7.47 -9.62 -13.98
CA PHE A 485 7.71 -8.50 -13.06
C PHE A 485 9.13 -8.53 -12.49
N SER A 486 9.70 -7.34 -12.24
CA SER A 486 10.99 -7.21 -11.57
C SER A 486 10.81 -7.31 -10.05
N LEU A 487 10.73 -8.54 -9.55
CA LEU A 487 10.54 -8.83 -8.13
C LEU A 487 11.87 -8.97 -7.38
N ASP A 488 11.83 -8.81 -6.05
CA ASP A 488 12.97 -9.13 -5.20
C ASP A 488 13.26 -10.63 -5.26
N GLN A 489 14.54 -10.97 -5.44
CA GLN A 489 14.99 -12.32 -5.76
C GLN A 489 15.50 -13.07 -4.52
N GLY A 490 15.72 -12.35 -3.41
CA GLY A 490 16.43 -12.87 -2.24
C GLY A 490 15.75 -14.02 -1.51
N ASP A 491 14.43 -14.18 -1.65
CA ASP A 491 13.64 -15.13 -0.85
C ASP A 491 12.75 -16.06 -1.71
N ARG A 492 13.16 -16.37 -2.95
CA ARG A 492 12.29 -17.14 -3.87
C ARG A 492 11.98 -18.55 -3.36
N GLY A 493 12.92 -19.23 -2.71
CA GLY A 493 12.71 -20.57 -2.15
C GLY A 493 11.73 -20.55 -0.98
N GLU A 494 11.86 -19.54 -0.12
CA GLU A 494 10.98 -19.27 1.01
C GLU A 494 9.56 -18.98 0.50
N LEU A 495 9.42 -18.11 -0.51
CA LEU A 495 8.12 -17.78 -1.11
C LEU A 495 7.41 -19.01 -1.71
N ILE A 496 8.14 -20.00 -2.25
CA ILE A 496 7.58 -21.27 -2.72
C ILE A 496 6.93 -22.03 -1.54
N VAL A 497 7.65 -22.17 -0.42
CA VAL A 497 7.12 -22.85 0.77
C VAL A 497 5.93 -22.08 1.37
N LEU A 498 6.00 -20.75 1.44
CA LEU A 498 4.88 -19.93 1.90
C LEU A 498 3.65 -20.05 0.99
N LEU A 499 3.86 -20.19 -0.33
CA LEU A 499 2.78 -20.46 -1.29
C LEU A 499 2.15 -21.84 -1.02
N MET A 500 2.95 -22.87 -0.74
CA MET A 500 2.45 -24.20 -0.36
C MET A 500 1.59 -24.16 0.90
N PHE A 501 2.04 -23.45 1.95
CA PHE A 501 1.25 -23.24 3.16
C PHE A 501 -0.03 -22.45 2.90
N THR A 502 -0.01 -21.47 2.00
CA THR A 502 -1.20 -20.72 1.59
C THR A 502 -2.23 -21.64 0.93
N ILE A 503 -1.81 -22.50 -0.02
CA ILE A 503 -2.67 -23.50 -0.67
C ILE A 503 -3.21 -24.49 0.36
N ALA A 504 -2.36 -25.03 1.23
CA ALA A 504 -2.75 -26.01 2.25
C ALA A 504 -3.77 -25.42 3.24
N ARG A 505 -3.55 -24.18 3.69
CA ARG A 505 -4.47 -23.45 4.56
C ARG A 505 -5.83 -23.26 3.89
N ASP A 506 -5.85 -22.83 2.65
CA ASP A 506 -7.10 -22.53 1.94
C ASP A 506 -7.92 -23.81 1.69
N LYS A 507 -7.27 -24.95 1.41
CA LYS A 507 -7.92 -26.27 1.40
C LYS A 507 -8.44 -26.68 2.78
N ALA A 508 -7.67 -26.44 3.85
CA ALA A 508 -8.02 -26.85 5.21
C ALA A 508 -9.19 -26.03 5.79
N VAL A 509 -9.26 -24.74 5.49
CA VAL A 509 -10.36 -23.86 5.87
C VAL A 509 -11.63 -24.16 5.05
N GLY A 510 -11.45 -24.64 3.81
CA GLY A 510 -12.53 -24.97 2.88
C GLY A 510 -13.10 -23.72 2.21
N PRO A 511 -13.89 -23.88 1.13
CA PRO A 511 -14.25 -22.78 0.23
C PRO A 511 -14.95 -21.63 0.96
N PRO A 512 -14.73 -20.38 0.53
CA PRO A 512 -15.45 -19.24 1.06
C PRO A 512 -16.95 -19.44 0.78
N ALA A 513 -17.81 -19.24 1.79
CA ALA A 513 -19.22 -19.11 1.49
C ALA A 513 -19.43 -17.81 0.70
N PRO A 514 -20.55 -17.64 -0.03
CA PRO A 514 -20.85 -16.37 -0.67
C PRO A 514 -20.75 -15.26 0.37
N PHE A 515 -19.78 -14.36 0.17
CA PHE A 515 -19.60 -13.14 0.94
C PHE A 515 -18.97 -13.30 2.36
N SER A 516 -18.51 -14.50 2.77
CA SER A 516 -17.62 -14.69 3.94
C SER A 516 -17.16 -16.16 4.03
N PRO A 517 -15.92 -16.46 4.49
CA PRO A 517 -15.56 -17.82 4.84
C PRO A 517 -16.41 -18.36 6.01
N LYS A 518 -16.64 -19.68 6.05
CA LYS A 518 -17.36 -20.35 7.16
C LYS A 518 -16.58 -20.24 8.46
N THR A 519 -15.25 -20.32 8.37
CA THR A 519 -14.28 -20.12 9.46
C THR A 519 -13.01 -19.51 8.85
N ARG A 520 -12.16 -18.81 9.61
CA ARG A 520 -10.88 -18.25 9.09
C ARG A 520 -9.64 -18.99 9.58
N TRP A 521 -9.85 -20.04 10.36
CA TRP A 521 -8.83 -20.81 11.04
C TRP A 521 -9.10 -22.30 10.78
N CYS A 522 -8.08 -23.13 10.92
CA CYS A 522 -8.20 -24.59 10.83
C CYS A 522 -7.40 -25.25 11.97
N PHE A 523 -7.58 -26.55 12.19
CA PHE A 523 -6.74 -27.29 13.13
C PHE A 523 -5.35 -27.51 12.55
N VAL A 524 -4.33 -27.59 13.42
CA VAL A 524 -2.95 -27.90 13.02
C VAL A 524 -2.89 -29.20 12.20
N ALA A 525 -3.58 -30.24 12.66
CA ALA A 525 -3.64 -31.53 11.97
C ALA A 525 -4.25 -31.43 10.56
N ASP A 526 -5.28 -30.60 10.37
CA ASP A 526 -5.90 -30.38 9.06
C ASP A 526 -4.95 -29.66 8.11
N LEU A 527 -4.26 -28.61 8.59
CA LEU A 527 -3.27 -27.87 7.79
C LEU A 527 -2.15 -28.80 7.29
N LEU A 528 -1.54 -29.57 8.19
CA LEU A 528 -0.46 -30.50 7.83
C LEU A 528 -0.96 -31.62 6.91
N SER A 529 -2.20 -32.07 7.08
CA SER A 529 -2.83 -33.07 6.21
C SER A 529 -3.08 -32.58 4.78
N GLN A 530 -3.28 -31.27 4.60
CA GLN A 530 -3.40 -30.66 3.27
C GLN A 530 -2.06 -30.31 2.64
N LEU A 531 -0.99 -30.23 3.44
CA LEU A 531 0.37 -29.98 2.98
C LEU A 531 1.06 -31.27 2.51
N PHE A 532 0.99 -32.33 3.32
CA PHE A 532 1.74 -33.58 3.10
C PHE A 532 0.92 -34.69 2.45
N LYS A 533 1.53 -35.38 1.48
CA LYS A 533 0.94 -36.55 0.83
C LYS A 533 0.86 -37.74 1.79
N CYS A 534 1.99 -38.06 2.43
CA CYS A 534 2.13 -39.09 3.45
C CYS A 534 1.72 -38.56 4.83
N ARG A 535 0.52 -37.95 4.92
CA ARG A 535 0.03 -37.25 6.12
C ARG A 535 0.10 -38.09 7.40
N GLN A 536 -0.09 -39.40 7.33
CA GLN A 536 -0.08 -40.28 8.49
C GLN A 536 1.29 -40.30 9.20
N VAL A 537 2.39 -40.28 8.43
CA VAL A 537 3.76 -40.24 8.98
C VAL A 537 3.96 -39.00 9.85
N VAL A 538 3.41 -37.86 9.43
CA VAL A 538 3.49 -36.59 10.15
C VAL A 538 2.55 -36.54 11.35
N LEU A 539 1.32 -37.01 11.19
CA LEU A 539 0.32 -36.99 12.25
C LEU A 539 0.65 -37.97 13.41
N GLU A 540 1.26 -39.12 13.09
CA GLU A 540 1.69 -40.13 14.06
C GLU A 540 3.11 -39.87 14.61
N ALA A 541 3.77 -38.80 14.17
CA ALA A 541 5.12 -38.45 14.60
C ALA A 541 5.18 -38.29 16.12
N LYS A 542 6.14 -38.96 16.75
CA LYS A 542 6.37 -38.82 18.19
C LYS A 542 7.16 -37.55 18.47
N GLY A 543 6.73 -36.83 19.51
CA GLY A 543 7.43 -35.63 19.95
C GLY A 543 8.70 -35.98 20.72
N GLN A 544 9.50 -34.96 21.00
CA GLN A 544 10.69 -35.09 21.82
C GLN A 544 10.78 -33.94 22.81
N VAL A 545 11.18 -34.25 24.04
CA VAL A 545 11.64 -33.26 25.01
C VAL A 545 13.15 -33.10 24.85
N VAL A 546 13.58 -31.91 24.48
CA VAL A 546 14.99 -31.57 24.26
C VAL A 546 15.52 -30.82 25.48
N THR A 547 16.69 -31.20 25.97
CA THR A 547 17.34 -30.56 27.13
C THR A 547 18.80 -30.23 26.85
N SER A 548 19.48 -29.55 27.78
CA SER A 548 20.92 -29.27 27.71
C SER A 548 21.81 -30.52 27.76
N ASN A 549 21.30 -31.61 28.35
CA ASN A 549 22.02 -32.86 28.50
C ASN A 549 21.34 -33.96 27.68
N SER A 550 22.03 -34.51 26.68
CA SER A 550 21.42 -35.47 25.74
C SER A 550 20.87 -36.73 26.40
N GLN A 551 21.35 -37.08 27.60
CA GLN A 551 20.85 -38.21 28.39
C GLN A 551 19.47 -37.96 29.02
N ASP A 552 19.09 -36.70 29.21
CA ASP A 552 17.81 -36.30 29.81
C ASP A 552 16.74 -36.00 28.74
N SER A 553 17.12 -36.00 27.45
CA SER A 553 16.18 -35.90 26.33
C SER A 553 15.39 -37.20 26.16
N CYS A 554 14.08 -37.12 25.97
CA CYS A 554 13.23 -38.30 25.81
C CYS A 554 12.20 -38.13 24.69
N ILE A 555 11.85 -39.26 24.07
CA ILE A 555 10.76 -39.34 23.08
C ILE A 555 9.45 -39.44 23.85
N LEU A 556 8.44 -38.70 23.40
CA LEU A 556 7.10 -38.70 23.96
C LEU A 556 6.28 -39.90 23.46
N ASP A 557 5.42 -40.42 24.32
CA ASP A 557 4.47 -41.47 23.95
C ASP A 557 3.33 -40.92 23.07
N GLU A 558 2.98 -39.65 23.22
CA GLU A 558 1.93 -38.98 22.45
C GLU A 558 2.44 -38.57 21.06
N ASP A 559 1.60 -38.79 20.05
CA ASP A 559 1.85 -38.33 18.69
C ASP A 559 1.39 -36.88 18.46
N LEU A 560 1.84 -36.30 17.34
CA LEU A 560 1.53 -34.93 16.95
C LEU A 560 0.02 -34.68 16.91
N GLN A 561 -0.76 -35.59 16.33
CA GLN A 561 -2.21 -35.44 16.21
C GLN A 561 -2.90 -35.41 17.59
N SER A 562 -2.44 -36.20 18.55
CA SER A 562 -2.98 -36.22 19.90
C SER A 562 -2.61 -34.96 20.67
N THR A 563 -1.34 -34.55 20.61
CA THR A 563 -0.85 -33.36 21.32
C THR A 563 -1.42 -32.06 20.78
N PHE A 564 -1.59 -31.93 19.45
CA PHE A 564 -2.15 -30.74 18.80
C PHE A 564 -3.65 -30.86 18.44
N ARG A 565 -4.38 -31.79 19.09
CA ARG A 565 -5.77 -32.11 18.74
C ARG A 565 -6.69 -30.89 18.72
N ASP A 566 -6.56 -30.02 19.72
CA ASP A 566 -7.40 -28.82 19.88
C ASP A 566 -6.74 -27.54 19.38
N SER A 567 -5.51 -27.65 18.85
CA SER A 567 -4.69 -26.52 18.43
C SER A 567 -5.15 -25.93 17.11
N LYS A 568 -5.23 -24.60 17.05
CA LYS A 568 -5.80 -23.85 15.93
C LYS A 568 -4.73 -22.98 15.30
N VAL A 569 -4.72 -22.97 13.98
CA VAL A 569 -3.90 -22.09 13.17
C VAL A 569 -4.79 -21.02 12.56
N TYR A 570 -4.48 -19.76 12.83
CA TYR A 570 -5.12 -18.62 12.20
C TYR A 570 -4.09 -17.75 11.50
N PHE A 571 -3.96 -17.94 10.19
CA PHE A 571 -3.32 -16.97 9.30
C PHE A 571 -4.09 -16.89 7.97
N SER A 572 -4.07 -15.70 7.37
CA SER A 572 -4.58 -15.43 6.02
C SER A 572 -3.47 -14.96 5.08
N HIS A 573 -2.30 -14.58 5.57
CA HIS A 573 -1.21 -14.09 4.74
C HIS A 573 0.11 -14.15 5.51
N PHE A 574 1.21 -13.95 4.78
CA PHE A 574 2.55 -13.82 5.32
C PHE A 574 3.06 -12.38 5.19
N ILE A 575 3.78 -11.92 6.21
CA ILE A 575 4.47 -10.62 6.21
C ILE A 575 5.97 -10.84 6.29
N LYS A 576 6.78 -9.94 5.70
CA LYS A 576 8.23 -9.94 5.89
C LYS A 576 8.63 -9.01 7.03
N ILE A 577 9.43 -9.50 7.97
CA ILE A 577 10.11 -8.67 8.96
C ILE A 577 11.52 -8.36 8.49
N HIS A 578 12.01 -7.15 8.80
CA HIS A 578 13.34 -6.70 8.39
C HIS A 578 14.35 -6.64 9.55
N GLU A 579 13.88 -6.75 10.79
CA GLU A 579 14.70 -6.69 12.00
C GLU A 579 14.55 -7.97 12.81
N SER A 580 15.67 -8.63 13.09
CA SER A 580 15.70 -9.93 13.78
C SER A 580 15.37 -9.83 15.28
N GLY A 581 15.56 -8.67 15.92
CA GLY A 581 15.27 -8.50 17.35
C GLY A 581 13.79 -8.44 17.73
N CYS A 582 12.86 -8.52 16.77
CA CYS A 582 11.44 -8.23 16.98
C CYS A 582 10.56 -9.48 17.18
N LEU A 583 11.06 -10.69 16.89
CA LEU A 583 10.23 -11.91 16.78
C LEU A 583 10.12 -12.72 18.08
N GLY A 584 9.71 -12.09 19.19
CA GLY A 584 9.40 -12.80 20.44
C GLY A 584 7.95 -13.27 20.55
N VAL A 585 7.64 -14.14 21.51
CA VAL A 585 6.29 -14.70 21.74
C VAL A 585 5.19 -13.64 21.88
N ASN A 586 5.51 -12.50 22.52
CA ASN A 586 4.59 -11.36 22.63
C ASN A 586 4.24 -10.75 21.26
N TYR A 587 5.19 -10.77 20.32
CA TYR A 587 4.96 -10.32 18.96
C TYR A 587 4.21 -11.39 18.14
N LEU A 588 4.54 -12.68 18.32
CA LEU A 588 3.79 -13.79 17.70
C LEU A 588 2.30 -13.76 18.08
N MET A 589 1.96 -13.44 19.33
CA MET A 589 0.58 -13.27 19.75
C MET A 589 -0.14 -12.12 19.01
N LYS A 590 0.55 -11.00 18.76
CA LYS A 590 0.01 -9.88 17.96
C LYS A 590 -0.18 -10.28 16.49
N LEU A 591 0.74 -11.09 15.96
CA LEU A 591 0.65 -11.62 14.61
C LEU A 591 -0.50 -12.63 14.47
N LEU A 592 -0.70 -13.48 15.48
CA LEU A 592 -1.84 -14.38 15.58
C LEU A 592 -3.15 -13.59 15.61
N ALA A 593 -3.24 -12.53 16.44
CA ALA A 593 -4.40 -11.64 16.47
C ALA A 593 -4.69 -10.95 15.13
N ARG A 594 -3.64 -10.68 14.34
CA ARG A 594 -3.73 -10.10 13.00
C ARG A 594 -3.98 -11.14 11.91
N GLY A 595 -3.87 -12.43 12.21
CA GLY A 595 -3.95 -13.50 11.22
C GLY A 595 -2.76 -13.51 10.24
N ALA A 596 -1.55 -13.23 10.72
CA ALA A 596 -0.34 -13.16 9.89
C ALA A 596 0.70 -14.23 10.29
N GLY A 597 1.20 -14.97 9.30
CA GLY A 597 2.48 -15.67 9.39
C GLY A 597 3.64 -14.73 9.06
N VAL A 598 4.87 -15.16 9.33
CA VAL A 598 6.08 -14.33 9.17
C VAL A 598 7.11 -15.00 8.28
N LEU A 599 7.64 -14.24 7.33
CA LEU A 599 8.94 -14.44 6.68
C LEU A 599 9.98 -13.62 7.45
N CYS A 600 11.00 -14.28 7.98
CA CYS A 600 12.04 -13.68 8.79
C CYS A 600 12.98 -12.81 7.94
N ALA A 601 13.79 -11.99 8.62
CA ALA A 601 14.84 -11.22 7.96
C ALA A 601 15.91 -12.15 7.40
N ASN A 602 16.57 -11.76 6.31
CA ASN A 602 17.67 -12.54 5.73
C ASN A 602 18.79 -12.69 6.79
N ASN A 603 19.29 -13.91 6.98
CA ASN A 603 20.22 -14.30 8.06
C ASN A 603 19.64 -14.27 9.49
N PHE A 604 18.32 -14.38 9.65
CA PHE A 604 17.74 -14.67 10.96
C PHE A 604 18.29 -16.02 11.47
N SER A 605 18.56 -16.09 12.77
CA SER A 605 19.17 -17.26 13.43
C SER A 605 18.34 -18.53 13.20
N GLY A 606 18.81 -19.41 12.32
CA GLY A 606 18.30 -20.77 12.11
C GLY A 606 16.90 -20.92 11.50
N ILE A 607 16.09 -19.87 11.41
CA ILE A 607 14.68 -19.93 11.00
C ILE A 607 14.40 -18.90 9.90
N ASP A 608 13.68 -19.32 8.86
CA ASP A 608 13.31 -18.45 7.75
C ASP A 608 11.84 -18.02 7.82
N ALA A 609 10.94 -18.82 8.42
CA ALA A 609 9.54 -18.42 8.60
C ALA A 609 8.89 -19.00 9.85
N VAL A 610 7.85 -18.33 10.36
CA VAL A 610 7.11 -18.72 11.56
C VAL A 610 5.60 -18.58 11.35
N ILE A 611 4.85 -19.61 11.73
CA ILE A 611 3.38 -19.58 11.77
C ILE A 611 2.93 -19.70 13.24
N PRO A 612 2.30 -18.66 13.81
CA PRO A 612 1.75 -18.72 15.15
C PRO A 612 0.63 -19.77 15.29
N VAL A 613 0.61 -20.49 16.41
CA VAL A 613 -0.40 -21.50 16.73
C VAL A 613 -1.06 -21.13 18.05
N LEU A 614 -2.39 -21.21 18.10
CA LEU A 614 -3.12 -21.18 19.36
C LEU A 614 -3.21 -22.61 19.90
N PHE A 615 -2.49 -22.92 20.97
CA PHE A 615 -2.28 -24.31 21.38
C PHE A 615 -3.56 -24.96 21.91
N GLU A 616 -4.25 -24.32 22.85
CA GLU A 616 -5.48 -24.85 23.45
C GLU A 616 -6.65 -23.89 23.40
N GLY A 617 -7.86 -24.43 23.21
CA GLY A 617 -9.11 -23.68 23.28
C GLY A 617 -9.17 -22.51 22.30
N THR A 618 -9.64 -21.36 22.76
CA THR A 618 -9.82 -20.14 21.95
C THR A 618 -9.28 -18.89 22.65
N ARG A 619 -8.54 -19.05 23.75
CA ARG A 619 -8.12 -17.97 24.65
C ARG A 619 -6.80 -17.36 24.20
N LEU A 620 -6.79 -16.06 23.91
CA LEU A 620 -5.57 -15.34 23.51
C LEU A 620 -4.76 -14.91 24.74
N ALA A 621 -3.72 -15.67 25.04
CA ALA A 621 -2.77 -15.41 26.11
C ALA A 621 -1.38 -15.88 25.69
N VAL A 622 -0.33 -15.20 26.15
CA VAL A 622 1.06 -15.46 25.74
C VAL A 622 1.45 -16.91 26.02
N GLU A 623 1.09 -17.42 27.20
CA GLU A 623 1.36 -18.78 27.65
C GLU A 623 0.65 -19.86 26.82
N ASN A 624 -0.30 -19.49 25.96
CA ASN A 624 -1.07 -20.39 25.10
C ASN A 624 -0.63 -20.32 23.62
N VAL A 625 0.46 -19.61 23.32
CA VAL A 625 0.98 -19.46 21.95
C VAL A 625 2.06 -20.51 21.68
N SER A 626 1.80 -21.40 20.73
CA SER A 626 2.79 -22.28 20.13
C SER A 626 3.22 -21.73 18.75
N ALA A 627 4.13 -22.41 18.06
CA ALA A 627 4.61 -22.02 16.74
C ALA A 627 4.97 -23.21 15.86
N ILE A 628 4.79 -23.04 14.54
CA ILE A 628 5.43 -23.85 13.50
C ILE A 628 6.61 -23.04 12.98
N LEU A 629 7.83 -23.57 13.15
CA LEU A 629 9.09 -22.96 12.73
C LEU A 629 9.54 -23.61 11.42
N LEU A 630 9.91 -22.80 10.44
CA LEU A 630 10.26 -23.26 9.11
C LEU A 630 11.70 -22.86 8.78
N ARG A 631 12.49 -23.82 8.32
CA ARG A 631 13.82 -23.62 7.75
C ARG A 631 13.79 -24.05 6.30
N ILE A 632 14.12 -23.15 5.38
CA ILE A 632 14.11 -23.41 3.95
C ILE A 632 15.55 -23.36 3.45
N THR A 633 15.98 -24.42 2.75
CA THR A 633 17.30 -24.46 2.12
C THR A 633 17.17 -24.93 0.68
N ASN A 634 17.78 -24.18 -0.22
CA ASN A 634 17.88 -24.49 -1.64
C ASN A 634 19.29 -24.95 -2.02
N ASN A 635 20.05 -25.42 -1.04
CA ASN A 635 21.41 -25.86 -1.24
C ASN A 635 21.44 -27.37 -1.53
N SER A 636 21.97 -27.74 -2.69
CA SER A 636 22.08 -29.13 -3.15
C SER A 636 23.01 -29.99 -2.30
N MET A 637 23.70 -29.44 -1.30
CA MET A 637 24.45 -30.22 -0.32
C MET A 637 23.53 -31.03 0.62
N TYR A 638 22.29 -30.59 0.80
CA TYR A 638 21.30 -31.28 1.61
C TYR A 638 20.47 -32.20 0.71
N GLY A 639 20.32 -33.46 1.12
CA GLY A 639 19.69 -34.51 0.34
C GLY A 639 18.51 -35.16 1.07
N ALA A 640 18.26 -36.43 0.74
CA ALA A 640 17.20 -37.22 1.35
C ALA A 640 17.43 -37.47 2.86
N GLU A 641 18.69 -37.63 3.28
CA GLU A 641 19.06 -37.83 4.68
C GLU A 641 19.00 -36.52 5.47
N SER A 642 18.41 -36.58 6.67
CA SER A 642 18.25 -35.41 7.53
C SER A 642 19.56 -34.92 8.14
N ASP A 643 19.70 -33.60 8.24
CA ASP A 643 20.80 -32.96 8.96
C ASP A 643 20.31 -32.41 10.30
N SER A 644 20.65 -33.13 11.38
CA SER A 644 20.33 -32.73 12.76
C SER A 644 20.83 -31.33 13.12
N PHE A 645 21.94 -30.85 12.52
CA PHE A 645 22.51 -29.54 12.81
C PHE A 645 21.56 -28.39 12.45
N LEU A 646 20.80 -28.53 11.36
CA LEU A 646 19.81 -27.52 10.98
C LEU A 646 18.70 -27.38 12.02
N PHE A 647 18.28 -28.49 12.64
CA PHE A 647 17.31 -28.45 13.73
C PHE A 647 17.90 -27.92 15.04
N GLU A 648 19.17 -28.20 15.33
CA GLU A 648 19.84 -27.62 16.51
C GLU A 648 19.87 -26.08 16.42
N GLN A 649 20.07 -25.50 15.23
CA GLN A 649 19.99 -24.04 15.00
C GLN A 649 18.59 -23.45 15.17
N MET A 650 17.54 -24.27 15.11
CA MET A 650 16.15 -23.87 15.32
C MET A 650 15.73 -23.98 16.79
N ASP A 651 16.66 -23.81 17.75
CA ASP A 651 16.35 -23.76 19.17
C ASP A 651 15.50 -22.50 19.47
N PRO A 652 14.27 -22.63 19.99
CA PRO A 652 13.35 -21.50 20.10
C PRO A 652 13.82 -20.41 21.07
N TYR A 653 14.74 -20.72 22.00
CA TYR A 653 15.32 -19.74 22.90
C TYR A 653 16.55 -19.06 22.30
N ASP A 654 17.40 -19.80 21.57
CA ASP A 654 18.55 -19.23 20.85
C ASP A 654 18.09 -18.26 19.76
N THR A 655 16.99 -18.63 19.07
CA THR A 655 16.38 -17.81 18.04
C THR A 655 15.60 -16.59 18.56
N GLY A 656 15.45 -16.45 19.89
CA GLY A 656 14.75 -15.34 20.53
C GLY A 656 13.23 -15.37 20.39
N ILE A 657 12.66 -16.50 19.93
CA ILE A 657 11.21 -16.68 19.87
C ILE A 657 10.62 -16.77 21.29
N PHE A 658 11.25 -17.57 22.14
CA PHE A 658 10.92 -17.66 23.56
C PHE A 658 12.02 -17.00 24.38
N ASN A 659 11.64 -15.99 25.17
CA ASN A 659 12.59 -15.24 26.02
C ASN A 659 12.62 -15.80 27.46
N GLU A 660 11.52 -16.40 27.88
CA GLU A 660 11.29 -16.99 29.20
C GLU A 660 10.83 -18.43 29.01
N ASP A 661 10.91 -19.24 30.07
CA ASP A 661 10.48 -20.64 30.03
C ASP A 661 9.04 -20.73 29.51
N HIS A 662 8.87 -21.52 28.45
CA HIS A 662 7.63 -21.59 27.70
C HIS A 662 7.28 -23.05 27.45
N ASP A 663 6.19 -23.50 28.07
CA ASP A 663 5.83 -24.92 28.14
C ASP A 663 5.17 -25.46 26.87
N MET A 664 4.75 -24.58 25.95
CA MET A 664 3.99 -25.01 24.76
C MET A 664 4.91 -25.75 23.77
N PRO A 665 4.52 -26.96 23.31
CA PRO A 665 5.29 -27.69 22.31
C PRO A 665 5.31 -26.93 20.98
N ILE A 666 6.38 -27.08 20.21
CA ILE A 666 6.55 -26.48 18.89
C ILE A 666 6.66 -27.54 17.79
N ILE A 667 6.40 -27.14 16.54
CA ILE A 667 6.64 -27.96 15.36
C ILE A 667 7.76 -27.31 14.56
N ARG A 668 8.77 -28.06 14.14
CA ARG A 668 9.89 -27.57 13.33
C ARG A 668 9.94 -28.35 12.03
N ILE A 669 9.99 -27.64 10.90
CA ILE A 669 10.01 -28.26 9.58
C ILE A 669 11.17 -27.70 8.77
N VAL A 670 12.02 -28.59 8.27
CA VAL A 670 13.10 -28.25 7.34
C VAL A 670 12.69 -28.65 5.92
N PHE A 671 12.87 -27.72 4.97
CA PHE A 671 12.62 -27.90 3.55
C PHE A 671 13.93 -27.85 2.77
N ALA A 672 14.50 -29.02 2.46
CA ALA A 672 15.63 -29.17 1.55
C ALA A 672 15.13 -29.27 0.10
N LEU A 673 14.80 -28.12 -0.50
CA LEU A 673 14.09 -28.06 -1.78
C LEU A 673 14.90 -28.60 -2.97
N ALA A 674 16.23 -28.40 -2.93
CA ALA A 674 17.16 -28.76 -4.01
C ALA A 674 17.60 -30.24 -4.00
N ALA A 675 17.07 -31.07 -3.10
CA ALA A 675 17.43 -32.48 -3.04
C ALA A 675 16.85 -33.25 -4.23
N ASP A 676 17.69 -34.05 -4.89
CA ASP A 676 17.30 -34.86 -6.05
C ASP A 676 16.36 -36.01 -5.67
N GLU A 677 16.56 -36.60 -4.48
CA GLU A 677 15.74 -37.68 -3.96
C GLU A 677 14.72 -37.15 -2.95
N PRO A 678 13.40 -37.30 -3.22
CA PRO A 678 12.39 -36.80 -2.32
C PRO A 678 12.26 -37.66 -1.06
N SER A 679 12.23 -37.02 0.11
CA SER A 679 12.09 -37.71 1.40
C SER A 679 11.20 -36.95 2.39
N LEU A 680 10.66 -37.71 3.35
CA LEU A 680 9.90 -37.21 4.49
C LEU A 680 10.30 -38.05 5.70
N GLU A 681 10.99 -37.44 6.67
CA GLU A 681 11.56 -38.13 7.83
C GLU A 681 11.18 -37.39 9.13
N ILE A 682 10.95 -38.16 10.21
CA ILE A 682 10.80 -37.61 11.55
C ILE A 682 12.17 -37.64 12.23
N VAL A 683 12.59 -36.48 12.72
CA VAL A 683 13.94 -36.29 13.26
C VAL A 683 13.87 -36.16 14.78
N HIS A 684 14.92 -36.59 15.46
CA HIS A 684 15.10 -36.35 16.89
C HIS A 684 16.48 -35.75 17.11
N VAL A 685 16.53 -34.58 17.75
CA VAL A 685 17.79 -33.87 18.01
C VAL A 685 18.43 -34.31 19.32
N SER A 686 19.76 -34.19 19.38
CA SER A 686 20.51 -34.70 20.52
C SER A 686 20.47 -33.77 21.74
N LYS A 687 20.50 -32.44 21.53
CA LYS A 687 20.66 -31.44 22.60
C LYS A 687 20.06 -30.08 22.23
N SER A 688 19.74 -29.30 23.25
CA SER A 688 19.44 -27.86 23.12
C SER A 688 20.75 -27.06 23.05
N ILE A 689 20.84 -26.10 22.12
CA ILE A 689 21.98 -25.17 22.03
C ILE A 689 21.88 -24.10 23.13
N SER A 690 20.68 -23.61 23.42
CA SER A 690 20.47 -22.59 24.46
C SER A 690 20.66 -23.14 25.88
N GLY A 691 20.64 -24.47 26.02
CA GLY A 691 20.67 -25.17 27.29
C GLY A 691 19.33 -25.17 28.03
N ARG A 692 18.26 -24.65 27.42
CA ARG A 692 16.91 -24.64 27.99
C ARG A 692 16.09 -25.82 27.49
N LYS A 693 15.12 -26.23 28.31
CA LYS A 693 14.21 -27.33 27.98
C LYS A 693 13.08 -26.85 27.08
N TYR A 694 12.76 -27.63 26.05
CA TYR A 694 11.55 -27.42 25.23
C TYR A 694 11.05 -28.74 24.63
N THR A 695 9.79 -28.75 24.20
CA THR A 695 9.16 -29.90 23.53
C THR A 695 8.99 -29.59 22.04
N THR A 696 9.36 -30.53 21.17
CA THR A 696 9.35 -30.32 19.71
C THR A 696 8.88 -31.54 18.93
N TYR A 697 8.38 -31.29 17.72
CA TYR A 697 8.10 -32.27 16.67
C TYR A 697 8.85 -31.86 15.42
N ASP A 698 9.86 -32.63 15.02
CA ASP A 698 10.80 -32.25 13.97
C ASP A 698 10.58 -33.06 12.71
N ILE A 699 10.34 -32.37 11.60
CA ILE A 699 9.98 -32.97 10.31
C ILE A 699 10.98 -32.51 9.26
N TRP A 700 11.72 -33.46 8.70
CA TRP A 700 12.59 -33.22 7.55
C TRP A 700 11.85 -33.52 6.26
N THR A 701 11.96 -32.60 5.30
CA THR A 701 11.41 -32.77 3.95
C THR A 701 12.51 -32.49 2.94
N ALA A 702 12.67 -33.38 1.98
CA ALA A 702 13.63 -33.23 0.88
C ALA A 702 12.91 -33.34 -0.45
N GLY A 703 13.32 -32.51 -1.41
CA GLY A 703 12.85 -32.52 -2.79
C GLY A 703 11.44 -31.96 -2.96
N LEU A 704 11.22 -31.18 -4.03
CA LEU A 704 9.92 -30.60 -4.35
C LEU A 704 9.08 -31.57 -5.21
N SER A 705 8.47 -32.59 -4.57
CA SER A 705 7.82 -33.71 -5.27
C SER A 705 6.36 -33.96 -4.85
N PRO A 706 5.48 -34.41 -5.78
CA PRO A 706 4.13 -34.88 -5.46
C PRO A 706 4.09 -36.14 -4.57
N THR A 707 5.22 -36.83 -4.38
CA THR A 707 5.34 -37.95 -3.44
C THR A 707 5.37 -37.49 -1.98
N VAL A 708 5.86 -36.28 -1.72
CA VAL A 708 5.98 -35.70 -0.36
C VAL A 708 4.84 -34.74 -0.09
N PHE A 709 4.48 -33.89 -1.06
CA PHE A 709 3.53 -32.79 -0.87
C PHE A 709 2.22 -32.99 -1.63
N ASP A 710 1.08 -32.83 -0.96
CA ASP A 710 -0.26 -32.98 -1.56
C ASP A 710 -0.71 -31.73 -2.35
N VAL A 711 -0.03 -30.61 -2.16
CA VAL A 711 -0.23 -29.38 -2.98
C VAL A 711 0.34 -29.50 -4.39
N ILE A 712 1.25 -30.46 -4.61
CA ILE A 712 1.85 -30.77 -5.91
C ILE A 712 1.10 -31.96 -6.51
N THR A 713 0.59 -31.79 -7.72
CA THR A 713 -0.13 -32.83 -8.47
C THR A 713 0.67 -33.23 -9.69
N ALA A 714 0.34 -34.39 -10.27
CA ALA A 714 0.94 -34.83 -11.53
C ALA A 714 0.73 -33.83 -12.69
N SER A 715 -0.29 -32.96 -12.60
CA SER A 715 -0.59 -31.98 -13.64
C SER A 715 0.17 -30.65 -13.49
N ASN A 716 0.78 -30.36 -12.33
CA ASN A 716 1.49 -29.11 -12.08
C ASN A 716 2.94 -29.30 -11.60
N VAL A 717 3.44 -30.53 -11.52
CA VAL A 717 4.81 -30.83 -11.08
C VAL A 717 5.86 -30.06 -11.88
N ASP A 718 5.68 -29.93 -13.19
CA ASP A 718 6.60 -29.19 -14.06
C ASP A 718 6.64 -27.70 -13.70
N VAL A 719 5.49 -27.12 -13.32
CA VAL A 719 5.39 -25.72 -12.89
C VAL A 719 6.15 -25.49 -11.58
N TRP A 720 6.08 -26.43 -10.65
CA TRP A 720 6.83 -26.36 -9.39
C TRP A 720 8.33 -26.56 -9.62
N ALA A 721 8.72 -27.44 -10.54
CA ALA A 721 10.11 -27.60 -10.96
C ALA A 721 10.65 -26.30 -11.59
N GLU A 722 9.90 -25.67 -12.49
CA GLU A 722 10.27 -24.37 -13.08
C GLU A 722 10.35 -23.24 -12.04
N LEU A 723 9.45 -23.22 -11.05
CA LEU A 723 9.52 -22.30 -9.92
C LEU A 723 10.80 -22.48 -9.11
N LEU A 724 11.18 -23.73 -8.83
CA LEU A 724 12.42 -24.06 -8.14
C LEU A 724 13.63 -23.69 -8.99
N GLU A 725 13.61 -23.97 -10.30
CA GLU A 725 14.71 -23.58 -11.20
C GLU A 725 14.93 -22.08 -11.23
N ALA A 726 13.83 -21.30 -11.24
CA ALA A 726 13.88 -19.85 -11.16
C ALA A 726 14.51 -19.33 -9.85
N THR A 727 14.82 -20.18 -8.87
CA THR A 727 15.53 -19.76 -7.66
C THR A 727 17.06 -19.84 -7.78
N TYR A 728 17.62 -20.51 -8.80
CA TYR A 728 19.07 -20.71 -8.98
C TYR A 728 19.77 -19.59 -9.79
N ASP A 729 19.52 -18.33 -9.41
CA ASP A 729 19.81 -17.06 -10.10
C ASP A 729 21.20 -16.91 -10.79
N TRP A 730 22.25 -17.63 -10.37
CA TRP A 730 23.59 -17.54 -10.98
C TRP A 730 23.76 -18.42 -12.23
N LYS A 731 22.94 -19.47 -12.36
CA LYS A 731 23.05 -20.43 -13.47
C LYS A 731 22.50 -19.85 -14.78
N ASP A 732 21.69 -18.80 -14.72
CA ASP A 732 21.15 -18.10 -15.90
C ASP A 732 22.24 -17.46 -16.78
N VAL A 733 23.40 -17.10 -16.22
CA VAL A 733 24.54 -16.63 -17.01
C VAL A 733 25.02 -17.71 -18.00
N PHE A 734 24.68 -18.97 -17.76
CA PHE A 734 25.12 -20.13 -18.52
C PHE A 734 24.06 -20.71 -19.47
N THR A 735 22.83 -20.19 -19.46
CA THR A 735 21.75 -20.67 -20.32
C THR A 735 21.89 -20.11 -21.75
N GLY A 736 21.46 -20.91 -22.75
CA GLY A 736 21.49 -20.54 -24.17
C GLY A 736 22.87 -20.44 -24.83
N ALA A 737 23.94 -20.82 -24.12
CA ALA A 737 25.32 -20.80 -24.61
C ALA A 737 25.69 -22.12 -25.32
N SER A 738 26.45 -22.04 -26.40
CA SER A 738 27.08 -23.24 -26.98
C SER A 738 28.03 -23.89 -25.96
N PRO A 739 28.39 -25.18 -26.11
CA PRO A 739 29.33 -25.84 -25.19
C PRO A 739 30.66 -25.08 -24.98
N GLU A 740 31.14 -24.41 -26.04
CA GLU A 740 32.37 -23.59 -26.00
C GLU A 740 32.15 -22.27 -25.26
N GLU A 741 31.03 -21.58 -25.51
CA GLU A 741 30.65 -20.36 -24.80
C GLU A 741 30.41 -20.62 -23.31
N LEU A 742 29.81 -21.74 -22.97
CA LEU A 742 29.57 -22.18 -21.60
C LEU A 742 30.89 -22.34 -20.84
N ALA A 743 31.89 -22.98 -21.47
CA ALA A 743 33.22 -23.14 -20.90
C ALA A 743 33.89 -21.77 -20.65
N LEU A 744 33.83 -20.86 -21.62
CA LEU A 744 34.38 -19.52 -21.50
C LEU A 744 33.67 -18.70 -20.43
N ARG A 745 32.34 -18.74 -20.35
CA ARG A 745 31.59 -18.03 -19.30
C ARG A 745 31.94 -18.56 -17.91
N LYS A 746 32.14 -19.87 -17.76
CA LYS A 746 32.53 -20.48 -16.46
C LYS A 746 33.91 -20.02 -16.00
N MET A 747 34.82 -19.75 -16.94
CA MET A 747 36.15 -19.16 -16.64
C MET A 747 36.08 -17.71 -16.17
N LEU A 748 35.02 -16.96 -16.50
CA LEU A 748 34.82 -15.58 -16.07
C LEU A 748 34.32 -15.45 -14.62
N VAL A 749 33.90 -16.55 -13.99
CA VAL A 749 33.36 -16.57 -12.63
C VAL A 749 34.35 -17.26 -11.69
N PRO A 750 35.07 -16.52 -10.83
CA PRO A 750 35.99 -17.11 -9.85
C PRO A 750 35.27 -18.16 -8.99
N GLY A 751 35.85 -19.37 -8.89
CA GLY A 751 35.29 -20.50 -8.15
C GLY A 751 34.54 -21.54 -9.00
N LEU A 752 34.08 -21.22 -10.22
CA LEU A 752 33.51 -22.19 -11.16
C LEU A 752 34.54 -22.81 -12.13
N ALA A 753 35.72 -22.18 -12.24
CA ALA A 753 36.80 -22.64 -13.10
C ALA A 753 37.38 -24.02 -12.70
N GLN A 754 37.22 -24.46 -11.44
CA GLN A 754 37.71 -25.78 -10.98
C GLN A 754 36.91 -26.97 -11.55
N GLN A 755 35.66 -26.77 -11.98
CA GLN A 755 34.84 -27.83 -12.59
C GLN A 755 35.08 -28.00 -14.09
N ALA A 756 35.68 -27.01 -14.74
CA ALA A 756 36.17 -27.15 -16.10
C ALA A 756 37.55 -27.80 -16.03
N ASN A 757 37.62 -29.12 -16.25
CA ASN A 757 38.89 -29.82 -16.48
C ASN A 757 39.61 -29.18 -17.67
N LEU A 758 40.45 -28.19 -17.39
CA LEU A 758 41.44 -27.62 -18.30
C LEU A 758 42.77 -27.57 -17.53
N LEU A 759 43.29 -28.76 -17.25
CA LEU A 759 44.73 -29.00 -17.38
C LEU A 759 44.97 -29.37 -18.84
N GLY A 760 45.57 -28.43 -19.56
CA GLY A 760 45.98 -28.52 -20.95
C GLY A 760 46.61 -27.21 -21.36
#